data_AF-A0A420J702-F1
#
_entry.id   AF-A0A420J702-F1
#
_cell.length_a   1.000
_cell.length_b   1.000
_cell.length_c   1.000
_cell.angle_alpha   90.00
_cell.angle_beta   90.00
_cell.angle_gamma   90.00
#
_symmetry.space_group_name_H-M   'P 1'
#
loop_
_entity.id
_entity.type
_entity.pdbx_description
1 polymer ?
#
loop_
_entity_poly.entity_id
_entity_poly.type
_entity_poly.pdbx_seq_one_letter_code
_entity_poly.pdbx_strand_id
1 'polypeptide(L)'
;MSDLMSRDFKIFTTLRYDSLLNDHQSNSLLVSATPSLHQCSPFYMPLYHRDRLLQASRYFGWSKATEMIEGERGMVYFLSKLERVILKSDLIDPQTPLRIKVVLSHDGSIMIEKGPTPALDICNLYPQNLNEVSCIKSNPRSLEDKYSSRTYILHVSRNKVSPDEHTHYKTTRRTLYSLAQHEVKIQGMLGQSEVLLVNLLGEVMEGSFTTVYFWRSGSWVTPYLKAGGQEGTTRRWALSQGLCVEGIIKSDSLVSGEICCISNGLRGLFEINQITSTHDKIIPLEKFDWFHGICRLKLPNSSSYKTMAIITAVSLTHASRLCLRQSALASKNCRNSNALWQKRIPNFLSSQRRCISEMRKNYAQVDSETSHHIDQSSISAEYGKFPTSRTPLESSRSKVDITKPMSDVLKQATIADQGERPIYLDMQATTPVDPRVLDKMLPYYCGLYGNPHSRTHAYGWETEKAVEDARKNIADLIGADPKEIIFTSGATESNNMSIKGVARFCSRSDKKNHIITTQTEHKCVLDSCRHLQDEQFAITYLPVQSNGLIDLKVLEKAFRPETALVSIMSVNNEIGVIQPMEEIGQMCRERKVFFHTDAAQAVGKIPIDVNKLKIDLMSISSHKIYGPKGIGACYVRRRPRVRLEPLFSGGGQERGLRSGTLAPALSVGFGEACRIAKEEMDYDSKRIKMLSDRLLKGLLSMEHTVQNGDPKTFYPGCVNVSFSYVEGESLLMALKDIALSSGSACTSASLEPSYVLRALGSSDESAHSSIRFGIGRFTTESEIDYVLKAVKERVTFLRELSPLWELVQEGVDLNTIQWSQH
;
A
#
# COMPACT_ATOMS: atom_id res chain seq x y z
N MET A 1 9.47 -26.75 4.88
CA MET A 1 10.75 -26.83 4.12
C MET A 1 10.69 -26.14 2.76
N SER A 2 9.57 -26.10 2.04
CA SER A 2 9.47 -25.40 0.72
C SER A 2 9.66 -23.87 0.81
N ASP A 3 9.36 -23.28 1.96
CA ASP A 3 9.37 -21.81 2.16
C ASP A 3 10.75 -21.23 2.57
N LEU A 4 11.70 -22.09 2.95
CA LEU A 4 13.10 -21.74 3.30
C LEU A 4 13.99 -21.50 2.06
N MET A 5 13.49 -21.82 0.87
CA MET A 5 14.18 -21.72 -0.42
C MET A 5 13.64 -20.56 -1.29
N SER A 6 12.77 -19.70 -0.73
CA SER A 6 12.31 -18.50 -1.43
C SER A 6 13.49 -17.54 -1.68
N ARG A 7 13.60 -16.98 -2.89
CA ARG A 7 14.68 -16.05 -3.29
C ARG A 7 14.71 -14.76 -2.45
N ASP A 8 13.68 -14.49 -1.67
CA ASP A 8 13.50 -13.27 -0.86
C ASP A 8 13.91 -13.44 0.61
N PHE A 9 14.06 -14.68 1.10
CA PHE A 9 14.55 -14.94 2.46
C PHE A 9 16.06 -14.72 2.54
N LYS A 10 16.50 -13.77 3.38
CA LYS A 10 17.90 -13.39 3.57
C LYS A 10 18.24 -13.27 5.05
N ILE A 11 19.49 -13.55 5.41
CA ILE A 11 20.03 -13.27 6.75
C ILE A 11 20.88 -12.02 6.70
N PHE A 12 20.81 -11.18 7.72
CA PHE A 12 21.49 -9.89 7.68
C PHE A 12 22.06 -9.47 9.02
N THR A 13 23.04 -8.57 8.95
CA THR A 13 23.63 -7.92 10.11
C THR A 13 23.82 -6.43 9.83
N THR A 14 23.97 -5.64 10.88
CA THR A 14 24.15 -4.19 10.77
C THR A 14 25.25 -3.76 11.72
N LEU A 15 26.27 -3.09 11.19
CA LEU A 15 27.47 -2.67 11.89
C LEU A 15 27.88 -1.24 11.53
N ARG A 16 28.70 -0.63 12.37
CA ARG A 16 29.25 0.72 12.19
C ARG A 16 30.56 0.66 11.40
N TYR A 17 30.70 1.56 10.43
CA TYR A 17 31.99 1.99 9.91
C TYR A 17 32.32 3.35 10.54
N ASP A 18 33.54 3.50 11.04
CA ASP A 18 34.05 4.74 11.62
C ASP A 18 35.58 4.80 11.42
N SER A 19 36.08 5.84 10.76
CA SER A 19 37.51 5.96 10.46
C SER A 19 38.37 6.03 11.72
N LEU A 20 37.82 6.56 12.81
CA LEU A 20 38.53 6.73 14.07
C LEU A 20 38.83 5.39 14.78
N LEU A 21 38.14 4.31 14.40
CA LEU A 21 38.41 2.97 14.95
C LEU A 21 39.78 2.41 14.52
N ASN A 22 40.41 2.98 13.50
CA ASN A 22 41.78 2.61 13.10
C ASN A 22 42.85 3.16 14.05
N ASP A 23 42.60 4.31 14.67
CA ASP A 23 43.59 5.04 15.49
C ASP A 23 43.58 4.62 16.97
N HIS A 24 42.50 3.97 17.43
CA HIS A 24 42.38 3.54 18.82
C HIS A 24 43.11 2.20 19.08
N GLN A 25 44.21 2.29 19.87
CA GLN A 25 45.01 1.17 20.38
C GLN A 25 44.21 0.11 21.19
N SER A 26 42.95 0.39 21.57
CA SER A 26 42.07 -0.53 22.30
C SER A 26 41.59 -1.74 21.49
N ASN A 27 41.81 -1.76 20.17
CA ASN A 27 41.58 -2.95 19.33
C ASN A 27 42.57 -4.11 19.64
N SER A 28 43.67 -3.86 20.35
CA SER A 28 44.73 -4.85 20.61
C SER A 28 44.34 -5.98 21.57
N LEU A 29 43.33 -5.79 22.42
CA LEU A 29 42.95 -6.78 23.45
C LEU A 29 41.87 -7.81 22.99
N LEU A 30 41.31 -7.67 21.79
CA LEU A 30 40.16 -8.47 21.32
C LEU A 30 40.43 -9.38 20.11
N VAL A 31 41.68 -9.43 19.61
CA VAL A 31 42.09 -10.21 18.43
C VAL A 31 42.78 -11.53 18.84
N SER A 32 42.37 -12.17 19.93
CA SER A 32 43.02 -13.39 20.44
C SER A 32 42.43 -14.72 19.92
N ALA A 33 41.54 -14.70 18.92
CA ALA A 33 40.90 -15.93 18.41
C ALA A 33 41.47 -16.48 17.09
N THR A 34 42.30 -15.72 16.36
CA THR A 34 43.02 -16.18 15.16
C THR A 34 44.39 -15.50 15.07
N PRO A 35 45.51 -16.23 15.21
CA PRO A 35 46.85 -15.64 15.31
C PRO A 35 47.37 -14.93 14.04
N SER A 36 46.67 -15.02 12.90
CA SER A 36 47.19 -14.63 11.58
C SER A 36 46.66 -13.29 11.04
N LEU A 37 45.67 -12.65 11.69
CA LEU A 37 45.02 -11.42 11.21
C LEU A 37 45.06 -10.30 12.26
N HIS A 38 46.27 -9.80 12.55
CA HIS A 38 46.48 -8.57 13.32
C HIS A 38 46.25 -7.33 12.44
N GLN A 39 45.00 -7.00 12.13
CA GLN A 39 44.68 -5.74 11.45
C GLN A 39 43.60 -4.96 12.19
N CYS A 40 43.93 -3.72 12.56
CA CYS A 40 42.95 -2.72 12.93
C CYS A 40 41.94 -2.57 11.79
N SER A 41 40.65 -2.66 12.13
CA SER A 41 39.56 -2.56 11.18
C SER A 41 38.73 -1.31 11.49
N PRO A 42 38.36 -0.50 10.48
CA PRO A 42 37.47 0.65 10.66
C PRO A 42 36.01 0.24 10.87
N PHE A 43 35.72 -1.07 10.85
CA PHE A 43 34.42 -1.63 11.16
C PHE A 43 34.35 -2.07 12.62
N TYR A 44 33.24 -1.77 13.28
CA TYR A 44 32.98 -2.17 14.66
C TYR A 44 32.59 -3.65 14.75
N MET A 45 33.32 -4.43 15.58
CA MET A 45 33.07 -5.86 15.86
C MET A 45 32.87 -6.78 14.63
N PRO A 46 33.68 -6.70 13.56
CA PRO A 46 33.43 -7.39 12.31
C PRO A 46 33.40 -8.93 12.47
N LEU A 47 34.22 -9.47 13.39
CA LEU A 47 34.25 -10.90 13.72
C LEU A 47 32.90 -11.40 14.24
N TYR A 48 32.33 -10.73 15.25
CA TYR A 48 31.03 -11.08 15.81
C TYR A 48 29.91 -10.95 14.78
N HIS A 49 29.99 -9.94 13.89
CA HIS A 49 29.01 -9.75 12.83
C HIS A 49 29.07 -10.85 11.76
N ARG A 50 30.27 -11.31 11.37
CA ARG A 50 30.46 -12.48 10.50
C ARG A 50 29.94 -13.74 11.18
N ASP A 51 30.29 -13.97 12.44
CA ASP A 51 29.87 -15.16 13.18
C ASP A 51 28.35 -15.27 13.29
N ARG A 52 27.65 -14.15 13.50
CA ARG A 52 26.18 -14.12 13.50
C ARG A 52 25.62 -14.63 12.17
N LEU A 53 26.19 -14.18 11.04
CA LEU A 53 25.78 -14.65 9.71
C LEU A 53 26.12 -16.14 9.53
N LEU A 54 27.29 -16.57 10.02
CA LEU A 54 27.74 -17.96 9.94
C LEU A 54 26.81 -18.90 10.71
N GLN A 55 26.49 -18.57 11.97
CA GLN A 55 25.56 -19.34 12.80
C GLN A 55 24.18 -19.47 12.14
N ALA A 56 23.62 -18.37 11.62
CA ALA A 56 22.34 -18.39 10.93
C ALA A 56 22.41 -19.22 9.63
N SER A 57 23.47 -19.08 8.84
CA SER A 57 23.66 -19.86 7.60
C SER A 57 23.73 -21.36 7.86
N ARG A 58 24.41 -21.78 8.94
CA ARG A 58 24.50 -23.18 9.37
C ARG A 58 23.14 -23.71 9.80
N TYR A 59 22.39 -22.94 10.59
CA TYR A 59 21.07 -23.32 11.05
C TYR A 59 20.08 -23.53 9.88
N PHE A 60 20.09 -22.62 8.90
CA PHE A 60 19.22 -22.70 7.73
C PHE A 60 19.73 -23.65 6.63
N GLY A 61 20.84 -24.35 6.84
CA GLY A 61 21.38 -25.32 5.89
C GLY A 61 21.99 -24.70 4.62
N TRP A 62 22.45 -23.46 4.67
CA TRP A 62 23.01 -22.74 3.53
C TRP A 62 24.49 -23.08 3.32
N SER A 63 24.77 -24.33 2.96
CA SER A 63 26.13 -24.89 2.85
C SER A 63 27.10 -24.01 2.06
N LYS A 64 26.68 -23.52 0.89
CA LYS A 64 27.49 -22.64 0.03
C LYS A 64 27.79 -21.29 0.68
N ALA A 65 26.80 -20.68 1.35
CA ALA A 65 27.02 -19.42 2.06
C ALA A 65 27.94 -19.63 3.27
N THR A 66 27.74 -20.72 4.02
CA THR A 66 28.61 -21.12 5.14
C THR A 66 30.05 -21.26 4.68
N GLU A 67 30.32 -22.03 3.64
CA GLU A 67 31.66 -22.25 3.09
C GLU A 67 32.35 -20.92 2.68
N MET A 68 31.60 -19.98 2.10
CA MET A 68 32.15 -18.68 1.67
C MET A 68 32.58 -17.76 2.81
N ILE A 69 31.94 -17.81 3.97
CA ILE A 69 32.23 -16.91 5.10
C ILE A 69 32.88 -17.61 6.30
N GLU A 70 33.15 -18.91 6.20
CA GLU A 70 33.79 -19.71 7.23
C GLU A 70 35.33 -19.59 7.22
N GLY A 71 35.94 -19.71 8.39
CA GLY A 71 37.39 -19.69 8.57
C GLY A 71 38.05 -18.33 8.28
N GLU A 72 39.38 -18.35 8.18
CA GLU A 72 40.19 -17.14 7.93
C GLU A 72 39.98 -16.58 6.52
N ARG A 73 39.88 -17.46 5.51
CA ARG A 73 39.58 -17.05 4.13
C ARG A 73 38.21 -16.37 4.02
N GLY A 74 37.20 -16.89 4.73
CA GLY A 74 35.88 -16.27 4.81
C GLY A 74 35.89 -14.91 5.50
N MET A 75 36.75 -14.71 6.52
CA MET A 75 36.94 -13.39 7.15
C MET A 75 37.53 -12.36 6.18
N VAL A 76 38.58 -12.75 5.43
CA VAL A 76 39.20 -11.89 4.42
C VAL A 76 38.19 -11.55 3.32
N TYR A 77 37.41 -12.53 2.86
CA TYR A 77 36.33 -12.30 1.91
C TYR A 77 35.29 -11.31 2.44
N PHE A 78 34.83 -11.50 3.68
CA PHE A 78 33.86 -10.62 4.33
C PHE A 78 34.38 -9.18 4.43
N LEU A 79 35.59 -8.97 4.95
CA LEU A 79 36.20 -7.64 5.08
C LEU A 79 36.41 -6.98 3.71
N SER A 80 36.93 -7.72 2.72
CA SER A 80 37.15 -7.18 1.37
C SER A 80 35.86 -6.67 0.71
N LYS A 81 34.72 -7.28 1.02
CA LYS A 81 33.41 -6.82 0.52
C LYS A 81 33.00 -5.52 1.19
N LEU A 82 33.22 -5.38 2.49
CA LEU A 82 32.94 -4.15 3.23
C LEU A 82 33.79 -2.99 2.71
N GLU A 83 35.10 -3.20 2.57
CA GLU A 83 36.05 -2.18 2.12
C GLU A 83 35.77 -1.69 0.70
N ARG A 84 35.43 -2.59 -0.24
CA ARG A 84 35.08 -2.21 -1.62
C ARG A 84 33.92 -1.22 -1.71
N VAL A 85 32.98 -1.26 -0.77
CA VAL A 85 31.82 -0.37 -0.77
C VAL A 85 32.16 1.00 -0.21
N ILE A 86 33.11 1.07 0.71
CA ILE A 86 33.68 2.33 1.21
C ILE A 86 34.55 3.00 0.13
N LEU A 87 35.39 2.24 -0.58
CA LEU A 87 36.29 2.77 -1.62
C LEU A 87 35.56 3.27 -2.88
N LYS A 88 34.37 2.75 -3.18
CA LYS A 88 33.55 3.15 -4.35
C LYS A 88 32.63 4.34 -4.08
N SER A 89 32.60 4.89 -2.87
CA SER A 89 31.70 6.01 -2.58
C SER A 89 32.32 7.36 -2.93
N ASP A 90 31.72 8.08 -3.87
CA ASP A 90 31.98 9.50 -4.19
C ASP A 90 31.58 10.47 -3.05
N LEU A 91 31.65 10.04 -1.79
CA LEU A 91 31.27 10.85 -0.64
C LEU A 91 32.43 11.72 -0.17
N ILE A 92 32.12 13.00 -0.12
CA ILE A 92 32.89 14.10 0.47
C ILE A 92 33.02 13.80 1.98
N ASP A 93 34.28 13.71 2.44
CA ASP A 93 34.76 13.52 3.81
C ASP A 93 34.89 12.05 4.34
N PRO A 94 36.10 11.46 4.30
CA PRO A 94 36.38 10.11 4.82
C PRO A 94 36.23 9.95 6.34
N GLN A 95 35.99 11.04 7.09
CA GLN A 95 35.82 11.01 8.55
C GLN A 95 34.38 10.77 9.02
N THR A 96 33.41 10.67 8.11
CA THR A 96 31.99 10.52 8.50
C THR A 96 31.64 9.06 8.82
N PRO A 97 31.08 8.75 10.00
CA PRO A 97 30.67 7.40 10.34
C PRO A 97 29.46 6.94 9.53
N LEU A 98 29.42 5.66 9.18
CA LEU A 98 28.37 5.07 8.33
C LEU A 98 27.73 3.84 9.00
N ARG A 99 26.42 3.69 8.78
CA ARG A 99 25.69 2.45 9.00
C ARG A 99 25.92 1.53 7.81
N ILE A 100 26.43 0.34 8.07
CA ILE A 100 26.64 -0.71 7.08
C ILE A 100 25.67 -1.85 7.38
N LYS A 101 24.75 -2.14 6.47
CA LYS A 101 23.86 -3.30 6.55
C LYS A 101 24.35 -4.34 5.55
N VAL A 102 24.71 -5.50 6.05
CA VAL A 102 25.25 -6.62 5.26
C VAL A 102 24.17 -7.68 5.16
N VAL A 103 23.79 -8.02 3.94
CA VAL A 103 22.76 -9.01 3.62
C VAL A 103 23.44 -10.19 2.93
N LEU A 104 23.33 -11.37 3.53
CA LEU A 104 23.85 -12.63 3.00
C LEU A 104 22.69 -13.44 2.41
N SER A 105 22.87 -13.88 1.17
CA SER A 105 21.94 -14.76 0.47
C SER A 105 22.38 -16.23 0.58
N HIS A 106 21.46 -17.15 0.30
CA HIS A 106 21.70 -18.61 0.34
C HIS A 106 22.85 -19.09 -0.56
N ASP A 107 23.17 -18.36 -1.63
CA ASP A 107 24.23 -18.68 -2.59
C ASP A 107 25.62 -18.18 -2.17
N GLY A 108 25.72 -17.50 -1.02
CA GLY A 108 26.95 -16.89 -0.51
C GLY A 108 27.21 -15.46 -1.03
N SER A 109 26.31 -14.90 -1.83
CA SER A 109 26.41 -13.52 -2.25
C SER A 109 26.18 -12.55 -1.07
N ILE A 110 27.06 -11.56 -0.96
CA ILE A 110 26.98 -10.49 0.04
C ILE A 110 26.58 -9.20 -0.67
N MET A 111 25.43 -8.66 -0.28
CA MET A 111 25.00 -7.30 -0.63
C MET A 111 25.19 -6.37 0.56
N ILE A 112 25.58 -5.12 0.29
CA ILE A 112 25.85 -4.13 1.32
C ILE A 112 25.06 -2.87 1.02
N GLU A 113 24.29 -2.43 2.00
CA GLU A 113 23.57 -1.16 1.99
C GLU A 113 24.24 -0.19 2.97
N LYS A 114 24.54 1.02 2.51
CA LYS A 114 25.09 2.10 3.36
C LYS A 114 24.01 3.11 3.75
N GLY A 115 24.14 3.69 4.94
CA GLY A 115 23.31 4.80 5.38
C GLY A 115 24.04 5.68 6.40
N PRO A 116 23.53 6.89 6.68
CA PRO A 116 24.13 7.76 7.68
C PRO A 116 23.93 7.20 9.10
N THR A 117 24.89 7.45 9.99
CA THR A 117 24.77 7.20 11.44
C THR A 117 25.39 8.38 12.19
N PRO A 118 24.91 8.74 13.39
CA PRO A 118 25.48 9.87 14.14
C PRO A 118 26.93 9.61 14.56
N ALA A 119 27.70 10.70 14.66
CA ALA A 119 28.98 10.73 15.38
C ALA A 119 28.74 10.41 16.86
N LEU A 120 29.66 9.65 17.46
CA LEU A 120 29.57 9.16 18.82
C LEU A 120 30.94 9.21 19.48
N ASP A 121 30.96 9.27 20.80
CA ASP A 121 32.16 9.03 21.58
C ASP A 121 32.54 7.55 21.50
N ILE A 122 33.80 7.26 21.13
CA ILE A 122 34.32 5.91 20.94
C ILE A 122 34.35 5.12 22.26
N CYS A 123 34.37 5.80 23.40
CA CYS A 123 34.31 5.15 24.72
C CYS A 123 33.04 4.28 24.89
N ASN A 124 31.96 4.61 24.19
CA ASN A 124 30.72 3.84 24.23
C ASN A 124 30.76 2.57 23.35
N LEU A 125 31.70 2.46 22.42
CA LEU A 125 31.85 1.29 21.55
C LEU A 125 32.57 0.13 22.26
N TYR A 126 33.60 0.43 23.06
CA TYR A 126 34.35 -0.57 23.84
C TYR A 126 34.58 -0.07 25.28
N PRO A 127 33.53 0.02 26.11
CA PRO A 127 33.68 0.46 27.50
C PRO A 127 34.42 -0.57 28.35
N GLN A 128 35.22 -0.10 29.33
CA GLN A 128 35.89 -0.97 30.32
C GLN A 128 34.91 -1.48 31.38
N ASN A 129 33.86 -0.71 31.67
CA ASN A 129 32.78 -1.07 32.57
C ASN A 129 31.44 -0.51 32.05
N LEU A 130 30.36 -1.27 32.19
CA LEU A 130 29.00 -0.82 31.85
C LEU A 130 28.51 0.35 32.71
N ASN A 131 29.08 0.54 33.91
CA ASN A 131 28.78 1.66 34.81
C ASN A 131 29.43 2.99 34.37
N GLU A 132 30.39 2.96 33.45
CA GLU A 132 31.12 4.15 32.95
C GLU A 132 30.57 4.66 31.61
N VAL A 133 29.50 4.04 31.13
CA VAL A 133 28.91 4.34 29.83
C VAL A 133 28.13 5.65 29.91
N SER A 134 28.45 6.59 29.02
CA SER A 134 27.85 7.94 29.05
C SER A 134 26.45 8.00 28.43
N CYS A 135 25.60 8.88 28.95
CA CYS A 135 24.38 9.29 28.26
C CYS A 135 24.74 10.09 26.98
N ILE A 136 24.01 9.85 25.89
CA ILE A 136 24.31 10.38 24.54
C ILE A 136 24.45 11.91 24.58
N LYS A 137 25.69 12.43 24.55
CA LYS A 137 25.96 13.85 24.28
C LYS A 137 26.03 14.05 22.77
N SER A 138 24.97 14.59 22.17
CA SER A 138 25.08 15.16 20.82
C SER A 138 25.84 16.49 20.91
N ASN A 139 26.82 16.67 20.02
CA ASN A 139 27.67 17.85 19.80
C ASN A 139 27.12 19.21 20.34
N PRO A 140 27.86 19.95 21.18
CA PRO A 140 27.37 21.20 21.79
C PRO A 140 27.54 22.38 20.82
N ARG A 141 26.43 23.01 20.43
CA ARG A 141 26.41 24.34 19.81
C ARG A 141 25.40 25.26 20.49
N SER A 142 25.44 25.35 21.81
CA SER A 142 24.97 26.52 22.58
C SER A 142 25.17 26.30 24.08
N LEU A 143 25.45 27.38 24.80
CA LEU A 143 25.64 27.45 26.25
C LEU A 143 24.29 27.60 27.01
N GLU A 144 23.19 27.15 26.42
CA GLU A 144 21.82 27.38 26.93
C GLU A 144 20.95 26.12 27.11
N ASP A 145 21.48 24.90 27.02
CA ASP A 145 20.71 23.70 27.38
C ASP A 145 20.84 23.38 28.89
N LYS A 146 20.29 24.28 29.72
CA LYS A 146 20.02 24.00 31.14
C LYS A 146 18.79 23.07 31.24
N TYR A 147 19.06 21.81 31.59
CA TYR A 147 18.09 20.75 31.95
C TYR A 147 17.09 20.31 30.87
N SER A 148 17.46 19.30 30.07
CA SER A 148 16.50 18.32 29.55
C SER A 148 17.20 17.03 29.18
N SER A 149 17.23 16.10 30.14
CA SER A 149 17.48 14.68 29.93
C SER A 149 16.53 14.17 28.85
N ARG A 150 17.02 13.92 27.63
CA ARG A 150 16.22 13.20 26.64
C ARG A 150 16.10 11.75 27.08
N THR A 151 15.04 11.47 27.82
CA THR A 151 14.65 10.15 28.27
C THR A 151 14.56 9.18 27.09
N TYR A 152 15.33 8.09 27.15
CA TYR A 152 15.09 6.94 26.28
C TYR A 152 14.00 6.07 26.90
N ILE A 153 12.97 5.70 26.14
CA ILE A 153 11.77 5.03 26.65
C ILE A 153 11.81 3.54 26.28
N LEU A 154 11.82 2.66 27.29
CA LEU A 154 11.65 1.22 27.11
C LEU A 154 10.19 0.82 27.33
N HIS A 155 9.55 0.31 26.29
CA HIS A 155 8.22 -0.28 26.33
C HIS A 155 8.33 -1.79 26.49
N VAL A 156 7.37 -2.41 27.16
CA VAL A 156 7.21 -3.87 27.20
C VAL A 156 6.08 -4.24 26.24
N SER A 157 6.33 -5.15 25.29
CA SER A 157 5.28 -5.58 24.34
C SER A 157 4.16 -6.31 25.08
N ARG A 158 2.90 -6.01 24.70
CA ARG A 158 1.73 -6.67 25.26
C ARG A 158 1.52 -8.06 24.68
N ASN A 159 1.97 -8.25 23.44
CA ASN A 159 1.83 -9.51 22.73
C ASN A 159 3.00 -10.41 23.08
N LYS A 160 2.70 -11.46 23.86
CA LYS A 160 3.67 -12.50 24.16
C LYS A 160 4.00 -13.28 22.89
N VAL A 161 5.28 -13.54 22.66
CA VAL A 161 5.79 -14.16 21.45
C VAL A 161 6.23 -15.59 21.75
N SER A 162 5.90 -16.53 20.87
CA SER A 162 6.53 -17.85 20.90
C SER A 162 7.91 -17.74 20.24
N PRO A 163 9.00 -18.16 20.90
CA PRO A 163 10.31 -18.21 20.27
C PRO A 163 10.30 -19.09 19.02
N ASP A 164 10.97 -18.63 17.97
CA ASP A 164 11.15 -19.35 16.71
C ASP A 164 12.55 -19.08 16.11
N GLU A 165 12.85 -19.68 14.96
CA GLU A 165 14.11 -19.47 14.24
C GLU A 165 14.37 -17.99 13.87
N HIS A 166 13.33 -17.19 13.68
CA HIS A 166 13.42 -15.78 13.30
C HIS A 166 13.60 -14.86 14.51
N THR A 167 13.23 -15.31 15.71
CA THR A 167 13.60 -14.67 16.97
C THR A 167 15.01 -15.08 17.43
N HIS A 168 15.50 -16.26 17.05
CA HIS A 168 16.87 -16.68 17.37
C HIS A 168 17.93 -16.09 16.43
N TYR A 169 17.60 -15.88 15.16
CA TYR A 169 18.53 -15.35 14.15
C TYR A 169 18.08 -14.03 13.54
N LYS A 170 19.03 -13.20 13.11
CA LYS A 170 18.71 -11.93 12.45
C LYS A 170 18.40 -12.14 10.97
N THR A 171 17.12 -12.27 10.65
CA THR A 171 16.64 -12.56 9.29
C THR A 171 15.76 -11.43 8.73
N THR A 172 15.52 -11.42 7.41
CA THR A 172 14.59 -10.45 6.76
C THR A 172 13.13 -10.65 7.16
N ARG A 173 12.76 -11.82 7.71
CA ARG A 173 11.44 -12.05 8.31
C ARG A 173 11.42 -11.43 9.71
N ARG A 174 10.91 -10.19 9.80
CA ARG A 174 10.83 -9.41 11.05
C ARG A 174 9.41 -8.94 11.40
N THR A 175 8.38 -9.60 10.89
CA THR A 175 6.98 -9.25 11.14
C THR A 175 6.66 -9.11 12.63
N LEU A 176 7.11 -10.04 13.48
CA LEU A 176 6.93 -9.96 14.93
C LEU A 176 7.55 -8.69 15.55
N TYR A 177 8.78 -8.36 15.15
CA TYR A 177 9.49 -7.16 15.61
C TYR A 177 8.81 -5.88 15.09
N SER A 178 8.40 -5.86 13.82
CA SER A 178 7.70 -4.72 13.20
C SER A 178 6.33 -4.46 13.83
N LEU A 179 5.59 -5.52 14.19
CA LEU A 179 4.32 -5.42 14.89
C LEU A 179 4.51 -4.83 16.30
N ALA A 180 5.49 -5.32 17.06
CA ALA A 180 5.82 -4.77 18.38
C ALA A 180 6.25 -3.29 18.31
N GLN A 181 7.01 -2.91 17.28
CA GLN A 181 7.42 -1.51 17.05
C GLN A 181 6.24 -0.62 16.67
N HIS A 182 5.31 -1.12 15.85
CA HIS A 182 4.11 -0.40 15.44
C HIS A 182 3.14 -0.17 16.61
N GLU A 183 3.00 -1.15 17.51
CA GLU A 183 2.17 -1.06 18.71
C GLU A 183 2.48 0.20 19.54
N VAL A 184 3.77 0.52 19.68
CA VAL A 184 4.25 1.66 20.49
C VAL A 184 4.75 2.84 19.65
N LYS A 185 4.42 2.85 18.35
CA LYS A 185 4.70 3.94 17.39
C LYS A 185 6.18 4.36 17.31
N ILE A 186 7.10 3.38 17.29
CA ILE A 186 8.54 3.66 17.17
C ILE A 186 8.87 4.16 15.75
N GLN A 187 9.48 5.33 15.65
CA GLN A 187 9.78 6.01 14.37
C GLN A 187 11.09 5.54 13.69
N GLY A 188 11.81 4.57 14.27
CA GLY A 188 12.99 3.94 13.67
C GLY A 188 14.12 3.66 14.68
N MET A 189 15.17 2.97 14.21
CA MET A 189 16.28 2.45 15.04
C MET A 189 17.15 3.52 15.73
N LEU A 190 17.14 4.76 15.23
CA LEU A 190 17.86 5.89 15.83
C LEU A 190 16.97 6.71 16.78
N GLY A 191 15.71 6.31 16.97
CA GLY A 191 14.78 6.92 17.90
C GLY A 191 15.21 6.77 19.36
N GLN A 192 14.47 7.44 20.24
CA GLN A 192 14.67 7.40 21.69
C GLN A 192 13.66 6.45 22.37
N SER A 193 13.20 5.44 21.66
CA SER A 193 12.30 4.43 22.19
C SER A 193 12.63 3.05 21.65
N GLU A 194 12.34 2.04 22.46
CA GLU A 194 12.55 0.62 22.17
C GLU A 194 11.39 -0.19 22.76
N VAL A 195 11.12 -1.35 22.19
CA VAL A 195 10.15 -2.31 22.72
C VAL A 195 10.82 -3.63 23.05
N LEU A 196 10.57 -4.13 24.26
CA LEU A 196 11.02 -5.42 24.77
C LEU A 196 10.04 -6.50 24.34
N LEU A 197 10.56 -7.53 23.68
CA LEU A 197 9.81 -8.73 23.35
C LEU A 197 9.81 -9.65 24.56
N VAL A 198 8.64 -10.25 24.83
CA VAL A 198 8.42 -11.10 25.99
C VAL A 198 7.87 -12.44 25.52
N ASN A 199 8.40 -13.54 26.05
CA ASN A 199 7.92 -14.87 25.69
C ASN A 199 6.59 -15.23 26.39
N LEU A 200 6.02 -16.40 26.06
CA LEU A 200 4.78 -16.88 26.66
C LEU A 200 4.83 -16.99 28.20
N LEU A 201 6.02 -17.26 28.76
CA LEU A 201 6.30 -17.36 30.20
C LEU A 201 6.49 -16.01 30.90
N GLY A 202 6.33 -14.89 30.18
CA GLY A 202 6.53 -13.55 30.74
C GLY A 202 8.01 -13.17 30.91
N GLU A 203 8.92 -13.80 30.19
CA GLU A 203 10.36 -13.52 30.28
C GLU A 203 10.77 -12.60 29.13
N VAL A 204 11.56 -11.58 29.45
CA VAL A 204 12.14 -10.69 28.43
C VAL A 204 13.08 -11.52 27.56
N MET A 205 12.90 -11.44 26.24
CA MET A 205 13.71 -12.11 25.23
C MET A 205 14.86 -11.20 24.78
N GLU A 206 14.53 -10.03 24.22
CA GLU A 206 15.44 -9.00 23.73
C GLU A 206 14.67 -7.69 23.47
N GLY A 207 15.38 -6.61 23.11
CA GLY A 207 14.77 -5.41 22.52
C GLY A 207 14.64 -5.52 21.01
N SER A 208 13.71 -4.77 20.42
CA SER A 208 13.40 -4.91 18.99
C SER A 208 14.53 -4.44 18.05
N PHE A 209 15.36 -3.50 18.49
CA PHE A 209 16.57 -3.05 17.80
C PHE A 209 17.86 -3.33 18.57
N THR A 210 17.76 -3.45 19.90
CA THR A 210 18.91 -3.42 20.82
C THR A 210 18.93 -4.61 21.79
N THR A 211 20.14 -4.96 22.24
CA THR A 211 20.32 -5.84 23.39
C THR A 211 20.20 -5.01 24.66
N VAL A 212 19.44 -5.50 25.63
CA VAL A 212 19.19 -4.84 26.92
C VAL A 212 19.95 -5.52 28.07
N TYR A 213 20.34 -4.72 29.05
CA TYR A 213 21.02 -5.13 30.28
C TYR A 213 20.35 -4.42 31.47
N PHE A 214 20.05 -5.20 32.50
CA PHE A 214 19.38 -4.75 33.72
C PHE A 214 20.34 -4.90 34.89
N TRP A 215 20.39 -3.91 35.79
CA TRP A 215 21.21 -4.03 36.99
C TRP A 215 20.48 -4.87 38.05
N ARG A 216 21.02 -6.05 38.40
CA ARG A 216 20.41 -6.97 39.38
C ARG A 216 21.46 -7.49 40.33
N SER A 217 21.17 -7.43 41.63
CA SER A 217 21.98 -8.05 42.69
C SER A 217 23.48 -7.72 42.61
N GLY A 218 23.82 -6.48 42.23
CA GLY A 218 25.22 -6.01 42.14
C GLY A 218 25.95 -6.38 40.83
N SER A 219 25.24 -6.85 39.81
CA SER A 219 25.80 -7.20 38.50
C SER A 219 24.86 -6.81 37.35
N TRP A 220 25.41 -6.59 36.16
CA TRP A 220 24.61 -6.42 34.94
C TRP A 220 24.12 -7.76 34.42
N VAL A 221 22.82 -7.87 34.18
CA VAL A 221 22.16 -9.08 33.71
C VAL A 221 21.53 -8.83 32.34
N THR A 222 21.93 -9.60 31.34
CA THR A 222 21.27 -9.62 30.02
C THR A 222 20.27 -10.79 29.97
N PRO A 223 19.15 -10.67 29.22
CA PRO A 223 18.19 -11.74 29.06
C PRO A 223 18.81 -13.10 28.71
N TYR A 224 18.29 -14.15 29.35
CA TYR A 224 18.73 -15.53 29.16
C TYR A 224 18.48 -15.98 27.72
N LEU A 225 19.47 -16.61 27.07
CA LEU A 225 19.37 -16.96 25.65
C LEU A 225 18.20 -17.94 25.37
N LYS A 226 17.93 -18.86 26.31
CA LYS A 226 16.81 -19.80 26.19
C LYS A 226 15.42 -19.16 26.33
N ALA A 227 15.35 -17.89 26.74
CA ALA A 227 14.08 -17.16 26.72
C ALA A 227 13.57 -16.95 25.27
N GLY A 228 14.45 -17.06 24.26
CA GLY A 228 14.07 -17.13 22.85
C GLY A 228 14.56 -15.99 21.96
N GLY A 229 15.38 -15.08 22.48
CA GLY A 229 15.90 -13.93 21.74
C GLY A 229 17.18 -14.22 20.94
N GLN A 230 17.61 -13.22 20.17
CA GLN A 230 18.82 -13.29 19.35
C GLN A 230 20.09 -13.24 20.20
N GLU A 231 21.09 -14.00 19.76
CA GLU A 231 22.44 -13.87 20.27
C GLU A 231 23.09 -12.57 19.72
N GLY A 232 22.88 -11.45 20.44
CA GLY A 232 23.41 -10.13 20.10
C GLY A 232 24.94 -10.11 19.95
N THR A 233 25.47 -9.24 19.08
CA THR A 233 26.92 -9.13 18.82
C THR A 233 27.62 -8.44 19.98
N THR A 234 27.07 -7.31 20.42
CA THR A 234 27.49 -6.58 21.62
C THR A 234 27.27 -7.42 22.88
N ARG A 235 26.19 -8.23 22.92
CA ARG A 235 25.91 -9.19 23.99
C ARG A 235 27.02 -10.23 24.15
N ARG A 236 27.36 -10.93 23.06
CA ARG A 236 28.43 -11.95 23.04
C ARG A 236 29.76 -11.34 23.47
N TRP A 237 30.07 -10.16 22.96
CA TRP A 237 31.26 -9.42 23.37
C TRP A 237 31.23 -9.11 24.87
N ALA A 238 30.17 -8.50 25.40
CA ALA A 238 30.05 -8.13 26.81
C ALA A 238 30.17 -9.35 27.76
N LEU A 239 29.55 -10.47 27.40
CA LEU A 239 29.69 -11.75 28.13
C LEU A 239 31.13 -12.27 28.08
N SER A 240 31.80 -12.21 26.92
CA SER A 240 33.20 -12.65 26.78
C SER A 240 34.19 -11.82 27.61
N GLN A 241 33.85 -10.55 27.86
CA GLN A 241 34.64 -9.63 28.66
C GLN A 241 34.26 -9.67 30.15
N GLY A 242 33.29 -10.50 30.56
CA GLY A 242 32.81 -10.57 31.94
C GLY A 242 32.08 -9.31 32.42
N LEU A 243 31.59 -8.47 31.50
CA LEU A 243 30.91 -7.21 31.83
C LEU A 243 29.47 -7.41 32.31
N CYS A 244 28.86 -8.54 31.94
CA CYS A 244 27.51 -8.92 32.36
C CYS A 244 27.40 -10.45 32.50
N VAL A 245 26.29 -10.90 33.07
CA VAL A 245 25.90 -12.31 33.16
C VAL A 245 24.55 -12.54 32.49
N GLU A 246 24.27 -13.76 32.07
CA GLU A 246 22.94 -14.13 31.57
C GLU A 246 21.99 -14.48 32.73
N GLY A 247 20.74 -14.05 32.66
CA GLY A 247 19.74 -14.38 33.67
C GLY A 247 18.31 -14.19 33.18
N ILE A 248 17.36 -14.83 33.87
CA ILE A 248 15.94 -14.71 33.56
C ILE A 248 15.44 -13.37 34.11
N ILE A 249 14.90 -12.54 33.23
CA ILE A 249 14.26 -11.26 33.59
C ILE A 249 12.77 -11.39 33.30
N LYS A 250 11.93 -11.35 34.34
CA LYS A 250 10.48 -11.39 34.17
C LYS A 250 9.94 -9.99 33.90
N SER A 251 8.99 -9.86 32.99
CA SER A 251 8.41 -8.57 32.59
C SER A 251 7.67 -7.86 33.72
N ASP A 252 7.13 -8.63 34.68
CA ASP A 252 6.46 -8.11 35.88
C ASP A 252 7.45 -7.61 36.96
N SER A 253 8.73 -7.97 36.86
CA SER A 253 9.80 -7.49 37.75
C SER A 253 10.40 -6.15 37.34
N LEU A 254 9.98 -5.59 36.19
CA LEU A 254 10.50 -4.33 35.66
C LEU A 254 9.81 -3.13 36.33
N VAL A 255 10.60 -2.17 36.82
CA VAL A 255 10.10 -0.98 37.53
C VAL A 255 10.42 0.30 36.74
N SER A 256 9.50 1.26 36.79
CA SER A 256 9.73 2.58 36.17
C SER A 256 10.87 3.32 36.85
N GLY A 257 11.80 3.86 36.05
CA GLY A 257 12.99 4.57 36.55
C GLY A 257 14.17 3.67 36.94
N GLU A 258 14.07 2.37 36.69
CA GLU A 258 15.18 1.43 36.88
C GLU A 258 16.32 1.71 35.87
N ILE A 259 17.57 1.68 36.35
CA ILE A 259 18.76 1.90 35.51
C ILE A 259 18.94 0.69 34.59
N CYS A 260 18.95 0.97 33.28
CA CYS A 260 19.19 -0.01 32.24
C CYS A 260 20.32 0.45 31.33
N CYS A 261 21.01 -0.51 30.72
CA CYS A 261 21.91 -0.24 29.61
C CYS A 261 21.36 -0.94 28.38
N ILE A 262 21.50 -0.32 27.21
CA ILE A 262 21.19 -0.98 25.94
C ILE A 262 22.35 -0.86 24.98
N SER A 263 22.37 -1.76 23.99
CA SER A 263 23.45 -1.79 23.02
C SER A 263 23.02 -2.26 21.65
N ASN A 264 23.72 -1.79 20.62
CA ASN A 264 23.62 -2.34 19.28
C ASN A 264 24.93 -2.14 18.49
N GLY A 265 24.99 -2.76 17.30
CA GLY A 265 26.16 -2.68 16.41
C GLY A 265 26.42 -1.31 15.77
N LEU A 266 25.63 -0.27 16.07
CA LEU A 266 25.82 1.09 15.52
C LEU A 266 26.22 2.13 16.56
N ARG A 267 25.67 2.01 17.77
CA ARG A 267 25.79 3.00 18.83
C ARG A 267 26.66 2.52 20.00
N GLY A 268 27.11 1.27 19.96
CA GLY A 268 27.77 0.65 21.11
C GLY A 268 26.79 0.51 22.26
N LEU A 269 27.28 0.69 23.48
CA LEU A 269 26.54 0.63 24.72
C LEU A 269 26.19 2.05 25.18
N PHE A 270 24.97 2.26 25.68
CA PHE A 270 24.55 3.54 26.26
C PHE A 270 23.53 3.34 27.39
N GLU A 271 23.64 4.16 28.43
CA GLU A 271 22.79 4.12 29.62
C GLU A 271 21.40 4.75 29.36
N ILE A 272 20.39 4.19 30.01
CA ILE A 272 19.00 4.63 30.00
C ILE A 272 18.47 4.76 31.42
N ASN A 273 17.81 5.88 31.69
CA ASN A 273 17.34 6.23 33.03
C ASN A 273 15.80 6.14 33.19
N GLN A 274 15.04 5.64 32.20
CA GLN A 274 13.58 5.53 32.31
C GLN A 274 12.99 4.35 31.53
N ILE A 275 12.39 3.41 32.25
CA ILE A 275 11.48 2.40 31.70
C ILE A 275 10.05 2.91 31.87
N THR A 276 9.22 2.85 30.83
CA THR A 276 7.79 3.19 30.95
C THR A 276 6.98 1.94 30.61
N SER A 277 6.59 1.17 31.63
CA SER A 277 5.66 0.05 31.49
C SER A 277 4.24 0.59 31.24
N THR A 278 3.55 0.11 30.21
CA THR A 278 2.19 0.58 29.84
C THR A 278 1.06 -0.21 30.52
N HIS A 279 1.33 -0.81 31.68
CA HIS A 279 0.30 -1.40 32.54
C HIS A 279 0.24 -0.69 33.89
N ASP A 280 -0.98 -0.29 34.26
CA ASP A 280 -1.36 0.25 35.55
C ASP A 280 -0.92 -0.67 36.71
N LYS A 281 0.19 -0.29 37.33
CA LYS A 281 0.45 -0.22 38.78
C LYS A 281 1.83 0.42 38.94
N ILE A 282 1.88 1.74 38.82
CA ILE A 282 3.07 2.51 39.17
C ILE A 282 3.19 2.43 40.71
N ILE A 283 4.10 1.60 41.21
CA ILE A 283 4.65 1.79 42.55
C ILE A 283 5.77 2.83 42.37
N PRO A 284 5.63 4.06 42.87
CA PRO A 284 6.72 5.02 42.85
C PRO A 284 7.88 4.46 43.68
N LEU A 285 9.10 4.54 43.16
CA LEU A 285 10.28 4.52 44.04
C LEU A 285 10.18 5.76 44.93
N GLU A 286 9.87 5.57 46.21
CA GLU A 286 10.00 6.65 47.19
C GLU A 286 11.44 7.15 47.18
N LYS A 287 11.58 8.47 47.13
CA LYS A 287 12.83 9.22 47.00
C LYS A 287 13.89 8.70 47.99
N PHE A 288 14.93 8.07 47.47
CA PHE A 288 16.24 8.14 48.11
C PHE A 288 16.90 9.43 47.65
N ASP A 289 17.13 10.35 48.59
CA ASP A 289 17.89 11.58 48.37
C ASP A 289 19.31 11.23 47.93
N TRP A 290 19.65 11.61 46.71
CA TRP A 290 21.01 11.57 46.19
C TRP A 290 21.70 12.91 46.47
N PHE A 291 22.42 13.00 47.59
CA PHE A 291 23.47 14.00 47.76
C PHE A 291 24.87 13.38 47.55
N HIS A 292 25.73 14.21 46.98
CA HIS A 292 27.05 13.95 46.39
C HIS A 292 27.99 12.96 47.11
N GLY A 293 28.73 12.21 46.28
CA GLY A 293 30.20 12.17 46.34
C GLY A 293 30.88 11.24 47.36
N ILE A 294 31.54 10.20 46.81
CA ILE A 294 32.74 9.52 47.33
C ILE A 294 32.58 8.65 48.60
N CYS A 295 33.25 7.49 48.53
CA CYS A 295 33.85 6.66 49.60
C CYS A 295 33.13 5.40 50.12
N ARG A 296 33.82 4.28 49.86
CA ARG A 296 34.21 3.17 50.76
C ARG A 296 33.13 2.35 51.49
N LEU A 297 33.09 1.07 51.08
CA LEU A 297 32.91 -0.15 51.88
C LEU A 297 32.79 0.02 53.41
N LYS A 298 31.67 -0.49 53.96
CA LYS A 298 31.62 -1.33 55.16
C LYS A 298 30.29 -2.09 55.24
N LEU A 299 30.34 -3.42 55.18
CA LEU A 299 29.35 -4.35 55.77
C LEU A 299 29.47 -4.26 57.34
N PRO A 300 28.56 -4.78 58.20
CA PRO A 300 27.67 -5.95 57.99
C PRO A 300 26.32 -6.01 58.79
N ASN A 301 25.60 -7.14 58.61
CA ASN A 301 24.80 -7.92 59.59
C ASN A 301 23.29 -7.70 59.88
N SER A 302 22.51 -8.70 59.40
CA SER A 302 21.69 -9.66 60.18
C SER A 302 20.24 -9.36 60.66
N SER A 303 19.41 -10.40 60.52
CA SER A 303 18.11 -10.74 61.16
C SER A 303 16.85 -10.06 60.59
N SER A 304 15.94 -10.77 59.89
CA SER A 304 14.96 -11.80 60.30
C SER A 304 13.59 -11.24 60.73
N TYR A 305 12.60 -11.51 59.86
CA TYR A 305 11.17 -11.86 60.10
C TYR A 305 10.28 -11.06 61.09
N LYS A 306 9.12 -10.61 60.57
CA LYS A 306 7.71 -10.70 61.09
C LYS A 306 6.88 -9.55 60.47
N THR A 307 5.87 -9.75 59.61
CA THR A 307 4.48 -10.29 59.76
C THR A 307 3.55 -9.45 60.64
N MET A 308 2.33 -9.21 60.12
CA MET A 308 1.08 -8.66 60.73
C MET A 308 0.89 -7.12 60.72
N ALA A 309 -0.29 -6.53 60.54
CA ALA A 309 -1.65 -6.96 60.19
C ALA A 309 -2.57 -5.73 59.93
N ILE A 310 -3.57 -5.88 59.06
CA ILE A 310 -5.02 -5.49 59.12
C ILE A 310 -5.45 -4.25 59.96
N ILE A 311 -6.27 -3.35 59.36
CA ILE A 311 -7.59 -2.79 59.81
C ILE A 311 -7.91 -1.48 59.02
N THR A 312 -8.84 -1.48 58.06
CA THR A 312 -10.29 -1.08 58.07
C THR A 312 -10.65 0.44 58.19
N ALA A 313 -11.24 0.95 57.11
CA ALA A 313 -12.27 2.01 56.86
C ALA A 313 -12.66 3.07 57.92
N VAL A 314 -12.96 4.31 57.45
CA VAL A 314 -14.31 4.96 57.42
C VAL A 314 -14.27 6.45 56.98
N SER A 315 -15.18 6.78 56.05
CA SER A 315 -15.91 8.01 55.66
C SER A 315 -15.66 9.40 56.30
N LEU A 316 -15.75 10.48 55.49
CA LEU A 316 -16.85 11.50 55.51
C LEU A 316 -16.64 12.74 54.60
N THR A 317 -17.77 13.35 54.25
CA THR A 317 -18.12 14.37 53.25
C THR A 317 -18.02 15.86 53.68
N HIS A 318 -18.30 16.77 52.72
CA HIS A 318 -18.74 18.20 52.80
C HIS A 318 -17.64 19.28 52.96
N ALA A 319 -17.76 20.54 52.55
CA ALA A 319 -18.48 21.32 51.52
C ALA A 319 -18.11 22.82 51.72
N SER A 320 -18.13 23.60 50.63
CA SER A 320 -18.59 25.02 50.54
C SER A 320 -17.86 26.22 51.20
N ARG A 321 -17.49 27.17 50.32
CA ARG A 321 -17.72 28.65 50.32
C ARG A 321 -17.02 29.60 51.32
N LEU A 322 -16.39 30.65 50.77
CA LEU A 322 -16.60 32.13 50.97
C LEU A 322 -15.35 32.86 50.41
N CYS A 323 -15.39 33.69 49.36
CA CYS A 323 -15.95 35.05 49.14
C CYS A 323 -15.09 36.22 49.68
N LEU A 324 -15.11 37.36 48.94
CA LEU A 324 -14.59 38.72 49.22
C LEU A 324 -13.14 39.01 48.79
N ARG A 325 -12.76 40.14 48.17
CA ARG A 325 -13.40 41.35 47.62
C ARG A 325 -12.26 42.19 46.99
N GLN A 326 -12.61 42.96 45.95
CA GLN A 326 -12.19 44.35 45.66
C GLN A 326 -11.50 44.66 44.32
N SER A 327 -12.15 45.65 43.72
CA SER A 327 -11.93 46.48 42.54
C SER A 327 -10.77 47.47 42.63
N ALA A 328 -10.18 47.87 41.49
CA ALA A 328 -10.08 49.26 41.00
C ALA A 328 -9.13 49.41 39.79
N LEU A 329 -9.62 50.10 38.74
CA LEU A 329 -9.02 51.24 37.99
C LEU A 329 -7.52 51.20 37.62
N ALA A 330 -7.02 51.76 36.52
CA ALA A 330 -7.51 52.36 35.28
C ALA A 330 -6.26 52.69 34.44
N SER A 331 -6.44 52.70 33.12
CA SER A 331 -5.49 53.16 32.09
C SER A 331 -5.13 54.64 32.18
N LYS A 332 -3.97 55.05 31.63
CA LYS A 332 -3.84 56.17 30.67
C LYS A 332 -2.41 56.34 30.14
N ASN A 333 -2.26 56.42 28.82
CA ASN A 333 -1.67 57.59 28.16
C ASN A 333 -1.98 57.63 26.64
N CYS A 334 -2.31 58.83 26.17
CA CYS A 334 -2.89 59.18 24.86
C CYS A 334 -1.85 59.70 23.84
N ARG A 335 -2.24 59.72 22.55
CA ARG A 335 -2.24 60.86 21.58
C ARG A 335 -2.56 60.33 20.16
N ASN A 336 -3.73 60.63 19.58
CA ASN A 336 -4.16 61.79 18.75
C ASN A 336 -3.94 61.65 17.23
N SER A 337 -5.01 61.60 16.42
CA SER A 337 -5.39 62.68 15.47
C SER A 337 -6.67 62.35 14.66
N ASN A 338 -7.32 63.42 14.20
CA ASN A 338 -8.74 63.60 13.85
C ASN A 338 -9.17 63.14 12.43
N ALA A 339 -10.48 62.92 12.22
CA ALA A 339 -11.31 63.80 11.35
C ALA A 339 -12.81 63.38 11.24
N LEU A 340 -13.67 64.28 11.73
CA LEU A 340 -14.93 64.82 11.15
C LEU A 340 -16.19 63.95 10.92
N TRP A 341 -17.30 64.57 11.32
CA TRP A 341 -18.69 64.10 11.39
C TRP A 341 -19.61 65.07 10.60
N GLN A 342 -20.82 64.57 10.27
CA GLN A 342 -22.13 65.24 10.00
C GLN A 342 -22.69 65.01 8.59
N LYS A 343 -23.99 64.77 8.33
CA LYS A 343 -25.19 64.30 9.08
C LYS A 343 -26.39 64.24 8.07
N ARG A 344 -27.49 63.55 8.45
CA ARG A 344 -28.91 63.55 7.95
C ARG A 344 -29.32 62.33 7.07
N ILE A 345 -30.04 61.28 7.57
CA ILE A 345 -31.45 61.10 8.07
C ILE A 345 -32.50 61.04 6.90
N PRO A 346 -33.61 60.23 6.87
CA PRO A 346 -34.11 59.11 7.74
C PRO A 346 -34.63 57.81 7.03
N ASN A 347 -34.82 56.75 7.86
CA ASN A 347 -35.90 55.72 8.01
C ASN A 347 -36.60 55.09 6.77
N PHE A 348 -37.03 53.82 6.67
CA PHE A 348 -37.52 52.75 7.57
C PHE A 348 -37.47 51.45 6.70
N LEU A 349 -36.85 50.33 7.08
CA LEU A 349 -37.49 49.12 7.64
C LEU A 349 -36.42 48.02 7.75
N SER A 350 -36.00 47.66 8.96
CA SER A 350 -35.53 46.29 9.24
C SER A 350 -35.79 45.98 10.71
N SER A 351 -36.75 45.11 10.96
CA SER A 351 -36.95 44.52 12.28
C SER A 351 -36.05 43.31 12.41
N GLN A 352 -35.04 43.42 13.28
CA GLN A 352 -34.51 42.25 13.97
C GLN A 352 -35.64 41.58 14.74
N ARG A 353 -35.79 40.25 14.60
CA ARG A 353 -36.26 39.43 15.70
C ARG A 353 -35.46 38.14 15.84
N ARG A 354 -35.31 37.81 17.12
CA ARG A 354 -34.50 36.77 17.75
C ARG A 354 -34.79 35.38 17.21
N CYS A 355 -33.71 34.60 17.16
CA CYS A 355 -33.74 33.15 17.16
C CYS A 355 -34.32 32.64 18.49
N ILE A 356 -35.36 31.80 18.41
CA ILE A 356 -35.65 30.57 19.16
C ILE A 356 -37.11 30.21 18.87
N SER A 357 -37.35 29.08 18.22
CA SER A 357 -38.43 28.16 18.60
C SER A 357 -38.09 26.73 18.16
N GLU A 358 -38.27 25.81 19.10
CA GLU A 358 -38.18 24.36 18.97
C GLU A 358 -39.22 23.75 18.01
N MET A 359 -39.08 22.44 17.81
CA MET A 359 -39.93 21.44 17.12
C MET A 359 -39.66 21.26 15.62
N ARG A 360 -39.40 20.07 15.06
CA ARG A 360 -39.60 18.67 15.47
C ARG A 360 -38.52 17.79 14.81
N LYS A 361 -37.89 16.88 15.58
CA LYS A 361 -37.30 15.65 15.05
C LYS A 361 -38.44 14.65 14.88
N ASN A 362 -38.72 14.23 13.66
CA ASN A 362 -39.36 12.96 13.29
C ASN A 362 -39.46 12.94 11.78
N TYR A 363 -38.58 12.20 11.11
CA TYR A 363 -38.79 11.39 9.91
C TYR A 363 -37.44 10.75 9.53
N ALA A 364 -37.48 9.50 9.07
CA ALA A 364 -36.38 8.58 8.75
C ALA A 364 -35.82 7.74 9.93
N GLN A 365 -36.68 6.94 10.56
CA GLN A 365 -36.33 5.54 10.84
C GLN A 365 -37.15 4.69 9.88
N VAL A 366 -36.48 3.91 9.03
CA VAL A 366 -37.08 2.81 8.29
C VAL A 366 -36.76 1.57 9.11
N ASP A 367 -37.77 1.09 9.84
CA ASP A 367 -37.72 -0.18 10.56
C ASP A 367 -37.64 -1.31 9.53
N SER A 368 -36.63 -2.16 9.69
CA SER A 368 -36.38 -3.36 8.87
C SER A 368 -36.83 -4.62 9.59
N GLU A 369 -37.97 -4.55 10.28
CA GLU A 369 -38.62 -5.69 10.94
C GLU A 369 -40.14 -5.52 10.86
N THR A 370 -40.79 -6.05 9.82
CA THR A 370 -42.12 -6.71 9.83
C THR A 370 -42.71 -6.84 8.43
N SER A 371 -42.33 -7.89 7.70
CA SER A 371 -43.20 -8.51 6.69
C SER A 371 -42.63 -9.88 6.32
N HIS A 372 -42.97 -10.90 7.10
CA HIS A 372 -43.35 -12.27 6.68
C HIS A 372 -43.61 -13.11 7.94
N HIS A 373 -44.69 -12.79 8.65
CA HIS A 373 -45.32 -13.70 9.61
C HIS A 373 -46.83 -13.50 9.52
N ILE A 374 -47.46 -14.12 8.52
CA ILE A 374 -48.87 -14.52 8.56
C ILE A 374 -48.99 -15.89 7.87
N ASP A 375 -49.59 -16.82 8.60
CA ASP A 375 -50.17 -18.13 8.23
C ASP A 375 -49.26 -19.30 7.81
N GLN A 376 -48.76 -20.00 8.84
CA GLN A 376 -48.51 -21.47 8.81
C GLN A 376 -49.56 -22.24 9.64
N SER A 377 -50.77 -21.71 9.78
CA SER A 377 -51.88 -22.35 10.50
C SER A 377 -53.10 -22.57 9.61
N SER A 378 -52.92 -23.28 8.50
CA SER A 378 -53.97 -24.04 7.82
C SER A 378 -53.29 -24.98 6.82
N ILE A 379 -53.80 -26.20 6.67
CA ILE A 379 -53.19 -27.35 5.97
C ILE A 379 -52.27 -28.21 6.87
N SER A 380 -52.81 -28.64 8.00
CA SER A 380 -52.47 -29.93 8.62
C SER A 380 -53.72 -30.52 9.28
N ALA A 381 -54.68 -30.87 8.43
CA ALA A 381 -55.85 -31.65 8.82
C ALA A 381 -56.21 -32.57 7.66
N GLU A 382 -55.46 -33.67 7.48
CA GLU A 382 -55.99 -34.93 6.95
C GLU A 382 -54.93 -36.05 6.92
N TYR A 383 -55.27 -37.18 7.56
CA TYR A 383 -54.63 -38.52 7.56
C TYR A 383 -53.18 -38.62 8.11
N GLY A 384 -52.77 -39.54 8.99
CA GLY A 384 -53.33 -40.78 9.52
C GLY A 384 -52.18 -41.52 10.26
N LYS A 385 -52.52 -42.35 11.26
CA LYS A 385 -51.69 -42.93 12.33
C LYS A 385 -50.61 -43.96 11.88
N PHE A 386 -49.42 -43.91 12.52
CA PHE A 386 -48.43 -44.95 13.01
C PHE A 386 -48.21 -46.31 12.26
N PRO A 387 -47.07 -47.05 12.40
CA PRO A 387 -46.09 -47.04 13.51
C PRO A 387 -44.59 -47.12 13.16
N THR A 388 -43.82 -47.04 14.24
CA THR A 388 -42.37 -47.13 14.42
C THR A 388 -41.71 -48.45 14.00
N SER A 389 -40.46 -48.32 13.55
CA SER A 389 -39.28 -49.21 13.71
C SER A 389 -38.60 -49.60 12.40
N ARG A 390 -37.37 -49.07 12.21
CA ARG A 390 -36.17 -49.80 11.76
C ARG A 390 -34.98 -48.83 11.75
N THR A 391 -33.89 -49.29 12.35
CA THR A 391 -32.55 -48.68 12.38
C THR A 391 -32.02 -48.38 10.98
N PRO A 392 -31.32 -47.25 10.74
CA PRO A 392 -30.68 -46.99 9.46
C PRO A 392 -29.27 -47.60 9.40
N LEU A 393 -29.00 -48.39 8.37
CA LEU A 393 -27.65 -48.65 7.87
C LEU A 393 -27.25 -47.55 6.87
N GLU A 394 -25.98 -47.21 6.92
CA GLU A 394 -25.27 -46.09 6.29
C GLU A 394 -25.38 -46.03 4.75
N SER A 395 -25.58 -44.81 4.23
CA SER A 395 -24.74 -44.29 3.14
C SER A 395 -24.77 -42.76 3.16
N SER A 396 -23.63 -42.16 3.45
CA SER A 396 -23.43 -40.72 3.61
C SER A 396 -23.23 -40.04 2.25
N ARG A 397 -24.30 -39.45 1.71
CA ARG A 397 -24.23 -38.24 0.86
C ARG A 397 -25.33 -37.30 1.31
N SER A 398 -24.96 -36.27 2.05
CA SER A 398 -25.89 -35.24 2.54
C SER A 398 -26.52 -34.52 1.35
N LYS A 399 -27.82 -34.77 1.11
CA LYS A 399 -28.66 -33.89 0.30
C LYS A 399 -28.65 -32.49 0.93
N VAL A 400 -28.39 -31.47 0.11
CA VAL A 400 -28.49 -30.08 0.53
C VAL A 400 -29.96 -29.79 0.86
N ASP A 401 -30.20 -29.29 2.07
CA ASP A 401 -31.53 -29.00 2.58
C ASP A 401 -32.04 -27.69 1.96
N ILE A 402 -32.97 -27.79 1.02
CA ILE A 402 -33.51 -26.68 0.17
C ILE A 402 -34.27 -25.63 1.02
N THR A 403 -34.44 -25.86 2.31
CA THR A 403 -35.19 -25.00 3.24
C THR A 403 -34.36 -23.85 3.86
N LYS A 404 -33.05 -23.79 3.62
CA LYS A 404 -32.18 -22.73 4.17
C LYS A 404 -32.19 -21.46 3.31
N PRO A 405 -32.12 -20.25 3.91
CA PRO A 405 -31.95 -19.02 3.16
C PRO A 405 -30.71 -19.10 2.27
N MET A 406 -30.79 -18.62 1.02
CA MET A 406 -29.68 -18.66 0.05
C MET A 406 -28.39 -18.03 0.62
N SER A 407 -28.53 -17.07 1.54
CA SER A 407 -27.42 -16.47 2.28
C SER A 407 -26.63 -17.46 3.14
N ASP A 408 -27.28 -18.45 3.76
CA ASP A 408 -26.63 -19.46 4.59
C ASP A 408 -26.01 -20.58 3.74
N VAL A 409 -26.61 -20.90 2.59
CA VAL A 409 -26.02 -21.80 1.58
C VAL A 409 -24.76 -21.17 0.97
N LEU A 410 -24.79 -19.87 0.68
CA LEU A 410 -23.63 -19.12 0.19
C LEU A 410 -22.53 -18.97 1.25
N LYS A 411 -22.86 -18.89 2.55
CA LYS A 411 -21.87 -18.97 3.64
C LYS A 411 -21.17 -20.34 3.69
N GLN A 412 -21.89 -21.42 3.40
CA GLN A 412 -21.29 -22.76 3.32
C GLN A 412 -20.37 -22.90 2.10
N ALA A 413 -20.70 -22.21 1.01
CA ALA A 413 -19.76 -22.07 -0.09
C ALA A 413 -18.53 -21.28 0.40
N THR A 414 -18.68 -20.08 0.96
CA THR A 414 -17.52 -19.20 1.25
C THR A 414 -16.48 -19.85 2.18
N ILE A 415 -15.33 -20.25 1.64
CA ILE A 415 -14.14 -20.63 2.42
C ILE A 415 -13.35 -19.34 2.61
N ALA A 416 -13.75 -18.51 3.57
CA ALA A 416 -12.98 -17.35 3.95
C ALA A 416 -12.46 -17.57 5.37
N ASP A 417 -11.16 -17.76 5.50
CA ASP A 417 -10.49 -17.61 6.79
C ASP A 417 -10.62 -16.13 7.17
N GLN A 418 -11.34 -15.83 8.25
CA GLN A 418 -11.66 -14.45 8.65
C GLN A 418 -10.36 -13.72 9.02
N GLY A 419 -9.75 -13.01 8.07
CA GLY A 419 -8.54 -12.21 8.31
C GLY A 419 -7.60 -11.98 7.12
N GLU A 420 -7.68 -12.77 6.04
CA GLU A 420 -6.80 -12.61 4.86
C GLU A 420 -7.39 -11.67 3.80
N ARG A 421 -6.53 -10.91 3.10
CA ARG A 421 -6.97 -10.00 2.02
C ARG A 421 -7.25 -10.80 0.75
N PRO A 422 -8.31 -10.47 -0.02
CA PRO A 422 -8.63 -11.20 -1.24
C PRO A 422 -7.57 -11.02 -2.32
N ILE A 423 -7.44 -12.02 -3.19
CA ILE A 423 -6.59 -11.97 -4.39
C ILE A 423 -7.11 -10.86 -5.30
N TYR A 424 -6.24 -9.96 -5.76
CA TYR A 424 -6.65 -8.84 -6.59
C TYR A 424 -6.56 -9.15 -8.09
N LEU A 425 -7.71 -9.45 -8.70
CA LEU A 425 -7.87 -9.66 -10.16
C LEU A 425 -8.81 -8.61 -10.78
N ASP A 426 -8.67 -7.34 -10.38
CA ASP A 426 -9.46 -6.23 -10.91
C ASP A 426 -8.59 -5.07 -11.44
N MET A 427 -7.45 -5.41 -12.05
CA MET A 427 -6.45 -4.43 -12.51
C MET A 427 -6.98 -3.43 -13.55
N GLN A 428 -8.04 -3.76 -14.30
CA GLN A 428 -8.68 -2.82 -15.23
C GLN A 428 -9.48 -1.71 -14.51
N ALA A 429 -9.97 -1.95 -13.29
CA ALA A 429 -10.57 -0.89 -12.48
C ALA A 429 -9.51 0.08 -11.98
N THR A 430 -8.48 -0.44 -11.32
CA THR A 430 -7.28 0.32 -10.96
C THR A 430 -6.10 -0.60 -10.67
N THR A 431 -4.89 -0.11 -10.87
CA THR A 431 -3.68 -0.81 -10.42
C THR A 431 -3.20 -0.27 -9.07
N PRO A 432 -2.46 -1.07 -8.27
CA PRO A 432 -1.67 -0.54 -7.16
C PRO A 432 -0.58 0.41 -7.69
N VAL A 433 -0.15 1.38 -6.89
CA VAL A 433 0.98 2.25 -7.24
C VAL A 433 2.27 1.44 -7.12
N ASP A 434 3.12 1.45 -8.14
CA ASP A 434 4.43 0.78 -8.09
C ASP A 434 5.29 1.42 -6.98
N PRO A 435 5.98 0.64 -6.14
CA PRO A 435 6.82 1.20 -5.07
C PRO A 435 7.85 2.22 -5.56
N ARG A 436 8.40 2.02 -6.77
CA ARG A 436 9.36 2.96 -7.40
C ARG A 436 8.69 4.28 -7.76
N VAL A 437 7.42 4.23 -8.19
CA VAL A 437 6.61 5.42 -8.45
C VAL A 437 6.37 6.18 -7.15
N LEU A 438 5.94 5.49 -6.09
CA LEU A 438 5.68 6.12 -4.80
C LEU A 438 6.94 6.80 -4.23
N ASP A 439 8.09 6.13 -4.31
CA ASP A 439 9.38 6.69 -3.87
C ASP A 439 9.71 8.01 -4.59
N LYS A 440 9.45 8.10 -5.90
CA LYS A 440 9.61 9.35 -6.66
C LYS A 440 8.61 10.44 -6.29
N MET A 441 7.42 10.09 -5.79
CA MET A 441 6.41 11.07 -5.42
C MET A 441 6.68 11.72 -4.06
N LEU A 442 7.21 10.96 -3.09
CA LEU A 442 7.35 11.40 -1.69
C LEU A 442 8.10 12.73 -1.50
N PRO A 443 9.21 13.03 -2.22
CA PRO A 443 9.93 14.29 -2.06
C PRO A 443 9.08 15.54 -2.28
N TYR A 444 8.06 15.47 -3.14
CA TYR A 444 7.22 16.61 -3.52
C TYR A 444 6.09 16.92 -2.53
N TYR A 445 5.89 16.06 -1.52
CA TYR A 445 4.95 16.32 -0.42
C TYR A 445 5.58 17.05 0.76
N CYS A 446 6.90 16.91 0.96
CA CYS A 446 7.57 17.44 2.15
C CYS A 446 8.67 18.46 1.83
N GLY A 447 9.54 18.17 0.84
CA GLY A 447 10.71 19.00 0.54
C GLY A 447 10.53 19.89 -0.69
N LEU A 448 10.13 19.30 -1.82
CA LEU A 448 10.00 19.96 -3.13
C LEU A 448 8.53 20.30 -3.43
N TYR A 449 7.87 21.06 -2.55
CA TYR A 449 6.43 21.33 -2.61
C TYR A 449 6.04 22.59 -3.41
N GLY A 450 7.01 23.25 -4.07
CA GLY A 450 6.78 24.52 -4.75
C GLY A 450 5.76 24.42 -5.89
N ASN A 451 5.03 25.51 -6.13
CA ASN A 451 4.14 25.62 -7.29
C ASN A 451 4.99 25.74 -8.59
N PRO A 452 4.83 24.84 -9.57
CA PRO A 452 5.63 24.85 -10.81
C PRO A 452 5.34 26.08 -11.69
N HIS A 453 4.32 26.88 -11.38
CA HIS A 453 4.05 28.14 -12.08
C HIS A 453 4.76 29.35 -11.45
N SER A 454 5.42 29.19 -10.30
CA SER A 454 6.18 30.25 -9.65
C SER A 454 7.53 30.48 -10.33
N ARG A 455 7.63 31.53 -11.13
CA ARG A 455 8.84 31.83 -11.94
C ARG A 455 9.96 32.58 -11.20
N THR A 456 9.74 33.00 -9.96
CA THR A 456 10.63 33.96 -9.27
C THR A 456 11.57 33.33 -8.25
N HIS A 457 11.42 32.05 -7.90
CA HIS A 457 12.17 31.42 -6.82
C HIS A 457 12.48 29.94 -7.08
N ALA A 458 13.53 29.43 -6.42
CA ALA A 458 14.05 28.07 -6.60
C ALA A 458 12.98 26.97 -6.47
N TYR A 459 12.09 27.06 -5.47
CA TYR A 459 11.03 26.06 -5.28
C TYR A 459 10.12 25.87 -6.51
N GLY A 460 9.90 26.91 -7.31
CA GLY A 460 9.09 26.79 -8.52
C GLY A 460 9.89 26.22 -9.70
N TRP A 461 11.15 26.64 -9.86
CA TRP A 461 12.05 26.12 -10.89
C TRP A 461 12.33 24.62 -10.72
N GLU A 462 12.53 24.17 -9.48
CA GLU A 462 12.79 22.77 -9.16
C GLU A 462 11.59 21.86 -9.48
N THR A 463 10.38 22.31 -9.14
CA THR A 463 9.16 21.53 -9.42
C THR A 463 8.73 21.64 -10.87
N GLU A 464 8.93 22.79 -11.53
CA GLU A 464 8.72 22.94 -12.98
C GLU A 464 9.60 21.96 -13.76
N LYS A 465 10.90 21.89 -13.42
CA LYS A 465 11.83 20.93 -14.04
C LYS A 465 11.34 19.49 -13.88
N ALA A 466 10.93 19.10 -12.67
CA ALA A 466 10.43 17.76 -12.40
C ALA A 466 9.15 17.41 -13.18
N VAL A 467 8.24 18.38 -13.32
CA VAL A 467 7.01 18.21 -14.11
C VAL A 467 7.33 18.06 -15.60
N GLU A 468 8.30 18.81 -16.13
CA GLU A 468 8.71 18.69 -17.54
C GLU A 468 9.48 17.39 -17.82
N ASP A 469 10.30 16.91 -16.88
CA ASP A 469 10.93 15.58 -16.97
C ASP A 469 9.86 14.46 -16.99
N ALA A 470 8.82 14.59 -16.15
CA ALA A 470 7.70 13.66 -16.17
C ALA A 470 6.91 13.70 -17.49
N ARG A 471 6.70 14.92 -18.03
CA ARG A 471 6.06 15.13 -19.33
C ARG A 471 6.84 14.46 -20.45
N LYS A 472 8.18 14.52 -20.40
CA LYS A 472 9.06 13.83 -21.33
C LYS A 472 8.89 12.32 -21.26
N ASN A 473 8.86 11.72 -20.06
CA ASN A 473 8.68 10.27 -19.92
C ASN A 473 7.33 9.79 -20.51
N ILE A 474 6.26 10.58 -20.35
CA ILE A 474 4.95 10.27 -20.95
C ILE A 474 5.04 10.34 -22.49
N ALA A 475 5.68 11.38 -23.03
CA ALA A 475 5.84 11.56 -24.47
C ALA A 475 6.70 10.44 -25.09
N ASP A 476 7.81 10.09 -24.44
CA ASP A 476 8.74 9.05 -24.85
C ASP A 476 8.09 7.66 -24.90
N LEU A 477 7.07 7.39 -24.07
CA LEU A 477 6.34 6.12 -24.07
C LEU A 477 5.45 5.94 -25.31
N ILE A 478 4.92 7.03 -25.87
CA ILE A 478 3.97 7.00 -26.99
C ILE A 478 4.54 7.54 -28.31
N GLY A 479 5.83 7.90 -28.34
CA GLY A 479 6.49 8.50 -29.51
C GLY A 479 6.04 9.92 -29.84
N ALA A 480 5.65 10.71 -28.83
CA ALA A 480 5.19 12.10 -28.98
C ALA A 480 6.31 13.12 -28.65
N ASP A 481 6.09 14.39 -29.01
CA ASP A 481 6.88 15.51 -28.45
C ASP A 481 6.31 15.89 -27.06
N PRO A 482 7.14 16.20 -26.04
CA PRO A 482 6.65 16.65 -24.73
C PRO A 482 5.70 17.84 -24.83
N LYS A 483 5.85 18.70 -25.85
CA LYS A 483 4.96 19.84 -26.11
C LYS A 483 3.56 19.46 -26.58
N GLU A 484 3.31 18.19 -26.84
CA GLU A 484 2.02 17.63 -27.23
C GLU A 484 1.28 17.01 -26.03
N ILE A 485 1.96 16.82 -24.89
CA ILE A 485 1.36 16.26 -23.68
C ILE A 485 0.76 17.38 -22.83
N ILE A 486 -0.50 17.21 -22.45
CA ILE A 486 -1.29 18.08 -21.58
C ILE A 486 -1.73 17.29 -20.35
N PHE A 487 -1.37 17.72 -19.14
CA PHE A 487 -1.81 17.09 -17.91
C PHE A 487 -3.28 17.38 -17.61
N THR A 488 -3.98 16.36 -17.14
CA THR A 488 -5.39 16.41 -16.73
C THR A 488 -5.55 15.63 -15.42
N SER A 489 -6.75 15.62 -14.82
CA SER A 489 -7.03 14.78 -13.64
C SER A 489 -7.19 13.29 -13.94
N GLY A 490 -7.23 12.88 -15.22
CA GLY A 490 -7.42 11.49 -15.61
C GLY A 490 -7.92 11.31 -17.04
N ALA A 491 -8.12 10.07 -17.46
CA ALA A 491 -8.68 9.78 -18.79
C ALA A 491 -10.11 10.31 -18.97
N THR A 492 -10.94 10.32 -17.92
CA THR A 492 -12.29 10.91 -17.98
C THR A 492 -12.27 12.39 -18.40
N GLU A 493 -11.38 13.19 -17.80
CA GLU A 493 -11.20 14.60 -18.18
C GLU A 493 -10.61 14.71 -19.59
N SER A 494 -9.64 13.87 -19.92
CA SER A 494 -8.97 13.87 -21.24
C SER A 494 -9.92 13.54 -22.39
N ASN A 495 -10.82 12.55 -22.19
CA ASN A 495 -11.85 12.17 -23.14
C ASN A 495 -12.86 13.31 -23.33
N ASN A 496 -13.32 13.93 -22.23
CA ASN A 496 -14.20 15.09 -22.29
C ASN A 496 -13.54 16.25 -23.05
N MET A 497 -12.29 16.56 -22.74
CA MET A 497 -11.53 17.65 -23.36
C MET A 497 -11.32 17.40 -24.86
N SER A 498 -10.98 16.17 -25.24
CA SER A 498 -10.77 15.79 -26.64
C SER A 498 -12.05 15.89 -27.45
N ILE A 499 -13.13 15.27 -26.96
CA ILE A 499 -14.38 15.15 -27.71
C ILE A 499 -15.10 16.50 -27.78
N LYS A 500 -15.40 17.10 -26.62
CA LYS A 500 -16.13 18.37 -26.56
C LYS A 500 -15.29 19.52 -27.11
N GLY A 501 -14.00 19.55 -26.82
CA GLY A 501 -13.11 20.60 -27.27
C GLY A 501 -12.94 20.63 -28.79
N VAL A 502 -12.72 19.48 -29.44
CA VAL A 502 -12.62 19.42 -30.90
C VAL A 502 -13.98 19.70 -31.56
N ALA A 503 -15.06 19.11 -31.05
CA ALA A 503 -16.40 19.30 -31.58
C ALA A 503 -16.79 20.79 -31.62
N ARG A 504 -16.67 21.49 -30.49
CA ARG A 504 -17.03 22.92 -30.38
C ARG A 504 -16.09 23.80 -31.21
N PHE A 505 -14.80 23.50 -31.25
CA PHE A 505 -13.84 24.25 -32.07
C PHE A 505 -14.14 24.13 -33.58
N CYS A 506 -14.37 22.91 -34.07
CA CYS A 506 -14.67 22.63 -35.48
C CYS A 506 -16.06 23.12 -35.90
N SER A 507 -17.05 23.08 -35.00
CA SER A 507 -18.37 23.65 -35.26
C SER A 507 -18.31 25.16 -35.49
N ARG A 508 -17.51 25.88 -34.69
CA ARG A 508 -17.33 27.33 -34.85
C ARG A 508 -16.48 27.70 -36.07
N SER A 509 -15.45 26.92 -36.38
CA SER A 509 -14.45 27.28 -37.39
C SER A 509 -14.81 26.76 -38.79
N ASP A 510 -15.19 25.49 -38.89
CA ASP A 510 -15.40 24.76 -40.16
C ASP A 510 -16.85 24.32 -40.37
N LYS A 511 -17.76 24.69 -39.46
CA LYS A 511 -19.18 24.28 -39.44
C LYS A 511 -19.38 22.76 -39.48
N LYS A 512 -18.42 22.00 -38.97
CA LYS A 512 -18.50 20.54 -38.82
C LYS A 512 -19.19 20.19 -37.51
N ASN A 513 -20.26 19.39 -37.57
CA ASN A 513 -21.11 19.05 -36.43
C ASN A 513 -21.41 17.55 -36.31
N HIS A 514 -20.64 16.68 -37.01
CA HIS A 514 -20.82 15.23 -36.94
C HIS A 514 -19.63 14.53 -36.26
N ILE A 515 -19.91 13.58 -35.36
CA ILE A 515 -18.92 12.78 -34.64
C ILE A 515 -19.27 11.30 -34.79
N ILE A 516 -18.26 10.46 -35.00
CA ILE A 516 -18.42 9.01 -35.07
C ILE A 516 -17.74 8.40 -33.84
N THR A 517 -18.43 7.49 -33.16
CA THR A 517 -17.93 6.77 -31.99
C THR A 517 -18.44 5.32 -32.01
N THR A 518 -18.06 4.47 -31.07
CA THR A 518 -18.56 3.07 -30.97
C THR A 518 -19.53 2.91 -29.81
N GLN A 519 -20.41 1.91 -29.88
CA GLN A 519 -21.31 1.55 -28.76
C GLN A 519 -20.56 0.99 -27.54
N THR A 520 -19.35 0.49 -27.74
CA THR A 520 -18.51 -0.17 -26.73
C THR A 520 -17.51 0.78 -26.05
N GLU A 521 -17.55 2.08 -26.32
CA GLU A 521 -16.67 3.03 -25.66
C GLU A 521 -16.93 3.10 -24.14
N HIS A 522 -15.93 3.55 -23.38
CA HIS A 522 -16.13 3.87 -21.99
C HIS A 522 -17.20 4.96 -21.79
N LYS A 523 -17.97 4.87 -20.70
CA LYS A 523 -19.09 5.80 -20.38
C LYS A 523 -18.74 7.27 -20.53
N CYS A 524 -17.54 7.71 -20.15
CA CYS A 524 -17.18 9.13 -20.28
C CYS A 524 -17.12 9.62 -21.74
N VAL A 525 -16.86 8.74 -22.72
CA VAL A 525 -16.96 9.06 -24.15
C VAL A 525 -18.43 9.08 -24.57
N LEU A 526 -19.18 8.03 -24.25
CA LEU A 526 -20.62 7.93 -24.58
C LEU A 526 -21.42 9.10 -24.02
N ASP A 527 -21.21 9.44 -22.74
CA ASP A 527 -21.92 10.54 -22.08
C ASP A 527 -21.45 11.91 -22.56
N SER A 528 -20.18 12.04 -22.98
CA SER A 528 -19.71 13.26 -23.66
C SER A 528 -20.41 13.44 -25.01
N CYS A 529 -20.58 12.35 -25.77
CA CYS A 529 -21.31 12.35 -27.03
C CYS A 529 -22.80 12.66 -26.81
N ARG A 530 -23.45 12.05 -25.81
CA ARG A 530 -24.85 12.37 -25.45
C ARG A 530 -25.03 13.84 -25.10
N HIS A 531 -24.12 14.40 -24.30
CA HIS A 531 -24.16 15.83 -23.98
C HIS A 531 -24.01 16.71 -25.23
N LEU A 532 -23.18 16.31 -26.19
CA LEU A 532 -23.07 17.03 -27.46
C LEU A 532 -24.32 16.88 -28.35
N GLN A 533 -25.10 15.80 -28.21
CA GLN A 533 -26.41 15.70 -28.88
C GLN A 533 -27.39 16.75 -28.36
N ASP A 534 -27.37 17.04 -27.06
CA ASP A 534 -28.15 18.14 -26.47
C ASP A 534 -27.69 19.51 -27.02
N GLU A 535 -26.40 19.64 -27.37
CA GLU A 535 -25.82 20.78 -28.11
C GLU A 535 -26.03 20.72 -29.63
N GLN A 536 -26.93 19.85 -30.12
CA GLN A 536 -27.31 19.70 -31.53
C GLN A 536 -26.21 19.14 -32.46
N PHE A 537 -25.21 18.44 -31.92
CA PHE A 537 -24.28 17.67 -32.74
C PHE A 537 -24.90 16.34 -33.19
N ALA A 538 -24.63 15.94 -34.43
CA ALA A 538 -24.97 14.62 -34.94
C ALA A 538 -23.93 13.61 -34.45
N ILE A 539 -24.36 12.55 -33.77
CA ILE A 539 -23.48 11.47 -33.32
C ILE A 539 -23.89 10.16 -33.98
N THR A 540 -22.93 9.47 -34.61
CA THR A 540 -23.09 8.10 -35.07
C THR A 540 -22.42 7.15 -34.09
N TYR A 541 -23.21 6.29 -33.43
CA TYR A 541 -22.72 5.20 -32.59
C TYR A 541 -22.63 3.91 -33.42
N LEU A 542 -21.42 3.55 -33.82
CA LEU A 542 -21.17 2.36 -34.62
C LEU A 542 -21.44 1.08 -33.80
N PRO A 543 -22.17 0.11 -34.37
CA PRO A 543 -22.22 -1.23 -33.80
C PRO A 543 -20.85 -1.91 -33.94
N VAL A 544 -20.61 -2.90 -33.09
CA VAL A 544 -19.46 -3.80 -33.20
C VAL A 544 -19.92 -5.16 -33.69
N GLN A 545 -18.97 -5.94 -34.20
CA GLN A 545 -19.19 -7.37 -34.47
C GLN A 545 -19.32 -8.14 -33.15
N SER A 546 -19.79 -9.39 -33.21
CA SER A 546 -19.95 -10.24 -32.02
C SER A 546 -18.64 -10.52 -31.26
N ASN A 547 -17.49 -10.33 -31.91
CA ASN A 547 -16.16 -10.41 -31.29
C ASN A 547 -15.65 -9.04 -30.76
N GLY A 548 -16.44 -7.97 -30.87
CA GLY A 548 -16.12 -6.62 -30.35
C GLY A 548 -15.28 -5.75 -31.28
N LEU A 549 -14.86 -6.25 -32.44
CA LEU A 549 -14.18 -5.44 -33.44
C LEU A 549 -15.18 -4.59 -34.23
N ILE A 550 -14.75 -3.40 -34.64
CA ILE A 550 -15.53 -2.60 -35.58
C ILE A 550 -15.42 -3.16 -37.01
N ASP A 551 -16.49 -3.04 -37.79
CA ASP A 551 -16.39 -3.24 -39.25
C ASP A 551 -15.91 -1.94 -39.92
N LEU A 552 -14.71 -1.98 -40.50
CA LEU A 552 -14.11 -0.85 -41.21
C LEU A 552 -14.96 -0.38 -42.40
N LYS A 553 -15.75 -1.25 -43.04
CA LYS A 553 -16.67 -0.87 -44.12
C LYS A 553 -17.85 -0.05 -43.59
N VAL A 554 -18.31 -0.35 -42.38
CA VAL A 554 -19.37 0.42 -41.72
C VAL A 554 -18.83 1.77 -41.28
N LEU A 555 -17.61 1.83 -40.74
CA LEU A 555 -16.91 3.08 -40.45
C LEU A 555 -16.72 3.92 -41.72
N GLU A 556 -16.32 3.31 -42.83
CA GLU A 556 -16.13 4.01 -44.11
C GLU A 556 -17.41 4.71 -44.58
N LYS A 557 -18.54 4.01 -44.51
CA LYS A 557 -19.86 4.54 -44.88
C LYS A 557 -20.39 5.59 -43.92
N ALA A 558 -19.90 5.61 -42.67
CA ALA A 558 -20.33 6.57 -41.67
C ALA A 558 -19.69 7.96 -41.86
N PHE A 559 -18.58 8.06 -42.61
CA PHE A 559 -17.97 9.37 -42.90
C PHE A 559 -18.91 10.26 -43.72
N ARG A 560 -18.95 11.54 -43.33
CA ARG A 560 -19.70 12.61 -43.99
C ARG A 560 -18.81 13.85 -44.12
N PRO A 561 -19.12 14.79 -45.04
CA PRO A 561 -18.38 16.04 -45.15
C PRO A 561 -18.30 16.82 -43.83
N GLU A 562 -19.35 16.72 -43.01
CA GLU A 562 -19.48 17.39 -41.71
C GLU A 562 -18.79 16.64 -40.56
N THR A 563 -18.17 15.48 -40.81
CA THR A 563 -17.47 14.72 -39.77
C THR A 563 -16.25 15.50 -39.27
N ALA A 564 -16.27 15.86 -37.99
CA ALA A 564 -15.18 16.54 -37.30
C ALA A 564 -14.20 15.55 -36.65
N LEU A 565 -14.75 14.52 -35.99
CA LEU A 565 -14.01 13.64 -35.10
C LEU A 565 -14.48 12.19 -35.21
N VAL A 566 -13.53 11.27 -35.21
CA VAL A 566 -13.74 9.84 -34.92
C VAL A 566 -13.12 9.54 -33.55
N SER A 567 -13.90 8.99 -32.62
CA SER A 567 -13.43 8.57 -31.29
C SER A 567 -13.59 7.07 -31.15
N ILE A 568 -12.49 6.33 -31.15
CA ILE A 568 -12.49 4.88 -30.98
C ILE A 568 -11.41 4.48 -29.99
N MET A 569 -11.79 3.83 -28.89
CA MET A 569 -10.87 3.36 -27.87
C MET A 569 -9.95 2.27 -28.42
N SER A 570 -8.70 2.28 -27.98
CA SER A 570 -7.67 1.36 -28.47
C SER A 570 -7.80 -0.04 -27.88
N VAL A 571 -8.03 -0.14 -26.57
CA VAL A 571 -8.26 -1.39 -25.84
C VAL A 571 -9.50 -1.25 -24.99
N ASN A 572 -10.49 -2.12 -25.18
CA ASN A 572 -11.72 -2.08 -24.40
C ASN A 572 -11.47 -2.46 -22.93
N ASN A 573 -12.07 -1.72 -21.99
CA ASN A 573 -11.88 -1.93 -20.55
C ASN A 573 -12.64 -3.11 -19.94
N GLU A 574 -13.61 -3.69 -20.66
CA GLU A 574 -14.41 -4.83 -20.20
C GLU A 574 -13.96 -6.15 -20.83
N ILE A 575 -13.79 -6.17 -22.15
CA ILE A 575 -13.47 -7.40 -22.92
C ILE A 575 -12.02 -7.45 -23.45
N GLY A 576 -11.25 -6.38 -23.28
CA GLY A 576 -9.84 -6.36 -23.66
C GLY A 576 -9.55 -6.32 -25.17
N VAL A 577 -10.57 -6.31 -26.03
CA VAL A 577 -10.42 -6.27 -27.50
C VAL A 577 -9.60 -5.07 -27.94
N ILE A 578 -8.67 -5.30 -28.86
CA ILE A 578 -7.80 -4.27 -29.44
C ILE A 578 -8.36 -3.87 -30.81
N GLN A 579 -8.68 -2.59 -31.00
CA GLN A 579 -9.21 -2.09 -32.28
C GLN A 579 -8.10 -1.92 -33.34
N PRO A 580 -8.42 -1.99 -34.65
CA PRO A 580 -7.46 -1.80 -35.75
C PRO A 580 -7.06 -0.32 -35.93
N MET A 581 -6.23 0.18 -35.01
CA MET A 581 -5.92 1.62 -34.89
C MET A 581 -5.17 2.21 -36.09
N GLU A 582 -4.33 1.42 -36.75
CA GLU A 582 -3.52 1.89 -37.88
C GLU A 582 -4.41 2.18 -39.10
N GLU A 583 -5.35 1.27 -39.38
CA GLU A 583 -6.35 1.38 -40.44
C GLU A 583 -7.31 2.55 -40.18
N ILE A 584 -7.84 2.66 -38.96
CA ILE A 584 -8.73 3.77 -38.56
C ILE A 584 -8.00 5.11 -38.71
N GLY A 585 -6.77 5.21 -38.22
CA GLY A 585 -5.96 6.42 -38.31
C GLY A 585 -5.66 6.82 -39.74
N GLN A 586 -5.37 5.85 -40.63
CA GLN A 586 -5.18 6.10 -42.06
C GLN A 586 -6.46 6.64 -42.71
N MET A 587 -7.61 6.01 -42.47
CA MET A 587 -8.91 6.45 -43.01
C MET A 587 -9.27 7.87 -42.58
N CYS A 588 -9.03 8.21 -41.31
CA CYS A 588 -9.26 9.54 -40.76
C CYS A 588 -8.32 10.58 -41.39
N ARG A 589 -7.03 10.25 -41.53
CA ARG A 589 -6.02 11.15 -42.10
C ARG A 589 -6.31 11.49 -43.56
N GLU A 590 -6.67 10.49 -44.38
CA GLU A 590 -7.03 10.68 -45.79
C GLU A 590 -8.21 11.63 -45.96
N ARG A 591 -9.18 11.57 -45.04
CA ARG A 591 -10.41 12.38 -45.06
C ARG A 591 -10.29 13.69 -44.30
N LYS A 592 -9.11 14.01 -43.74
CA LYS A 592 -8.88 15.19 -42.89
C LYS A 592 -9.90 15.29 -41.74
N VAL A 593 -10.20 14.16 -41.14
CA VAL A 593 -11.02 14.04 -39.93
C VAL A 593 -10.09 13.76 -38.75
N PHE A 594 -10.32 14.41 -37.61
CA PHE A 594 -9.49 14.17 -36.44
C PHE A 594 -9.74 12.77 -35.85
N PHE A 595 -8.67 12.12 -35.41
CA PHE A 595 -8.75 10.84 -34.74
C PHE A 595 -8.41 10.96 -33.25
N HIS A 596 -9.41 10.73 -32.40
CA HIS A 596 -9.24 10.55 -30.95
C HIS A 596 -9.26 9.07 -30.59
N THR A 597 -8.38 8.66 -29.67
CA THR A 597 -8.46 7.35 -29.04
C THR A 597 -8.35 7.42 -27.52
N ASP A 598 -9.26 6.73 -26.84
CA ASP A 598 -9.06 6.40 -25.43
C ASP A 598 -8.02 5.27 -25.34
N ALA A 599 -6.87 5.58 -24.76
CA ALA A 599 -5.77 4.65 -24.56
C ALA A 599 -5.47 4.38 -23.08
N ALA A 600 -6.43 4.67 -22.19
CA ALA A 600 -6.28 4.41 -20.76
C ALA A 600 -5.93 2.95 -20.45
N GLN A 601 -6.48 2.01 -21.20
CA GLN A 601 -6.17 0.58 -21.04
C GLN A 601 -5.03 0.08 -21.92
N ALA A 602 -4.53 0.89 -22.86
CA ALA A 602 -3.56 0.44 -23.85
C ALA A 602 -2.13 0.92 -23.56
N VAL A 603 -1.97 2.18 -23.17
CA VAL A 603 -0.64 2.77 -22.88
C VAL A 603 0.07 1.94 -21.81
N GLY A 604 1.37 1.69 -22.04
CA GLY A 604 2.23 0.92 -21.14
C GLY A 604 1.97 -0.59 -21.13
N LYS A 605 1.03 -1.08 -21.95
CA LYS A 605 0.66 -2.50 -22.05
C LYS A 605 0.83 -3.05 -23.46
N ILE A 606 0.51 -2.23 -24.46
CA ILE A 606 0.80 -2.53 -25.86
C ILE A 606 1.66 -1.40 -26.46
N PRO A 607 2.51 -1.69 -27.47
CA PRO A 607 3.26 -0.65 -28.15
C PRO A 607 2.33 0.36 -28.81
N ILE A 608 2.56 1.64 -28.54
CA ILE A 608 1.83 2.75 -29.14
C ILE A 608 2.84 3.76 -29.68
N ASP A 609 2.69 4.10 -30.96
CA ASP A 609 3.38 5.22 -31.60
C ASP A 609 2.32 6.11 -32.23
N VAL A 610 2.15 7.31 -31.69
CA VAL A 610 1.12 8.25 -32.16
C VAL A 610 1.30 8.64 -33.62
N ASN A 611 2.54 8.70 -34.12
CA ASN A 611 2.85 9.08 -35.50
C ASN A 611 2.57 7.94 -36.46
N LYS A 612 2.99 6.72 -36.12
CA LYS A 612 2.67 5.51 -36.91
C LYS A 612 1.16 5.33 -37.03
N LEU A 613 0.44 5.43 -35.91
CA LEU A 613 -1.01 5.25 -35.84
C LEU A 613 -1.81 6.47 -36.30
N LYS A 614 -1.15 7.56 -36.69
CA LYS A 614 -1.76 8.82 -37.18
C LYS A 614 -2.81 9.42 -36.24
N ILE A 615 -2.67 9.16 -34.93
CA ILE A 615 -3.57 9.64 -33.88
C ILE A 615 -3.44 11.15 -33.73
N ASP A 616 -4.55 11.88 -33.61
CA ASP A 616 -4.55 13.34 -33.41
C ASP A 616 -4.73 13.71 -31.93
N LEU A 617 -5.54 12.95 -31.19
CA LEU A 617 -5.73 13.10 -29.75
C LEU A 617 -5.71 11.73 -29.06
N MET A 618 -5.15 11.65 -27.86
CA MET A 618 -5.17 10.41 -27.08
C MET A 618 -5.33 10.67 -25.59
N SER A 619 -6.23 9.93 -24.96
CA SER A 619 -6.47 9.98 -23.52
C SER A 619 -5.67 8.91 -22.78
N ILE A 620 -4.97 9.31 -21.71
CA ILE A 620 -4.06 8.45 -20.95
C ILE A 620 -4.39 8.58 -19.45
N SER A 621 -4.38 7.45 -18.74
CA SER A 621 -4.63 7.39 -17.30
C SER A 621 -3.45 6.78 -16.55
N SER A 622 -3.00 7.45 -15.49
CA SER A 622 -1.86 7.02 -14.67
C SER A 622 -2.16 5.77 -13.84
N HIS A 623 -3.33 5.71 -13.21
CA HIS A 623 -3.70 4.60 -12.31
C HIS A 623 -4.09 3.30 -13.01
N LYS A 624 -3.96 3.25 -14.34
CA LYS A 624 -4.07 2.03 -15.16
C LYS A 624 -2.70 1.46 -15.54
N ILE A 625 -1.61 2.12 -15.15
CA ILE A 625 -0.22 1.75 -15.45
C ILE A 625 0.67 1.82 -14.20
N TYR A 626 0.12 1.47 -13.04
CA TYR A 626 0.81 1.47 -11.74
C TYR A 626 1.25 2.86 -11.24
N GLY A 627 0.66 3.92 -11.79
CA GLY A 627 0.82 5.29 -11.32
C GLY A 627 -0.27 5.73 -10.32
N PRO A 628 -0.19 6.95 -9.77
CA PRO A 628 -1.18 7.47 -8.84
C PRO A 628 -2.53 7.76 -9.48
N LYS A 629 -3.60 7.69 -8.68
CA LYS A 629 -4.96 8.13 -9.04
C LYS A 629 -5.05 9.66 -9.06
N GLY A 630 -6.02 10.19 -9.80
CA GLY A 630 -6.27 11.64 -9.86
C GLY A 630 -5.33 12.42 -10.78
N ILE A 631 -4.62 11.73 -11.68
CA ILE A 631 -3.81 12.34 -12.74
C ILE A 631 -3.91 11.53 -14.04
N GLY A 632 -3.92 12.23 -15.16
CA GLY A 632 -3.86 11.69 -16.50
C GLY A 632 -3.19 12.66 -17.45
N ALA A 633 -3.18 12.32 -18.73
CA ALA A 633 -2.73 13.21 -19.78
C ALA A 633 -3.57 13.04 -21.04
N CYS A 634 -3.67 14.14 -21.77
CA CYS A 634 -4.15 14.18 -23.13
C CYS A 634 -2.98 14.49 -24.06
N TYR A 635 -2.72 13.62 -25.02
CA TYR A 635 -1.90 13.95 -26.17
C TYR A 635 -2.72 14.80 -27.13
N VAL A 636 -2.15 15.91 -27.60
CA VAL A 636 -2.74 16.81 -28.59
C VAL A 636 -1.70 17.10 -29.65
N ARG A 637 -1.89 16.52 -30.84
CA ARG A 637 -0.94 16.63 -31.94
C ARG A 637 -0.72 18.08 -32.37
N ARG A 638 0.56 18.46 -32.54
CA ARG A 638 0.96 19.79 -33.03
C ARG A 638 1.22 19.84 -34.52
N ARG A 639 1.56 18.71 -35.15
CA ARG A 639 1.81 18.62 -36.61
C ARG A 639 1.18 17.36 -37.21
N PRO A 640 0.20 17.50 -38.13
CA PRO A 640 -0.60 18.71 -38.37
C PRO A 640 -1.29 19.22 -37.10
N ARG A 641 -1.53 20.54 -37.01
CA ARG A 641 -1.95 21.18 -35.76
C ARG A 641 -3.43 20.88 -35.44
N VAL A 642 -3.66 20.22 -34.32
CA VAL A 642 -4.98 20.07 -33.71
C VAL A 642 -5.28 21.29 -32.84
N ARG A 643 -6.53 21.74 -32.86
CA ARG A 643 -7.04 22.82 -31.99
C ARG A 643 -8.32 22.34 -31.33
N LEU A 644 -8.49 22.71 -30.08
CA LEU A 644 -9.64 22.36 -29.26
C LEU A 644 -10.01 23.53 -28.36
N GLU A 645 -11.30 23.65 -28.06
CA GLU A 645 -11.81 24.61 -27.09
C GLU A 645 -11.55 24.10 -25.66
N PRO A 646 -10.89 24.87 -24.78
CA PRO A 646 -10.66 24.48 -23.40
C PRO A 646 -11.96 24.31 -22.62
N LEU A 647 -12.04 23.28 -21.77
CA LEU A 647 -13.20 23.09 -20.88
C LEU A 647 -13.11 23.95 -19.61
N PHE A 648 -11.90 24.27 -19.17
CA PHE A 648 -11.64 24.99 -17.94
C PHE A 648 -11.03 26.36 -18.23
N SER A 649 -11.75 27.41 -17.84
CA SER A 649 -11.26 28.79 -17.86
C SER A 649 -10.30 29.04 -16.69
N GLY A 650 -9.26 29.86 -16.91
CA GLY A 650 -8.29 30.21 -15.89
C GLY A 650 -7.01 30.80 -16.47
N GLY A 651 -5.92 30.81 -15.69
CA GLY A 651 -4.66 31.51 -16.01
C GLY A 651 -3.85 30.99 -17.19
N GLY A 652 -4.43 30.15 -18.06
CA GLY A 652 -3.79 29.70 -19.30
C GLY A 652 -2.67 28.67 -19.11
N GLN A 653 -2.68 27.93 -17.99
CA GLN A 653 -1.79 26.78 -17.80
C GLN A 653 -1.98 25.73 -18.91
N GLU A 654 -1.01 24.83 -19.04
CA GLU A 654 -1.00 23.79 -20.07
C GLU A 654 -1.28 24.36 -21.47
N ARG A 655 -0.58 25.45 -21.82
CA ARG A 655 -0.64 26.12 -23.13
C ARG A 655 -2.04 26.64 -23.47
N GLY A 656 -2.82 26.99 -22.44
CA GLY A 656 -4.18 27.48 -22.57
C GLY A 656 -5.24 26.41 -22.77
N LEU A 657 -4.88 25.11 -22.79
CA LEU A 657 -5.82 24.01 -23.03
C LEU A 657 -6.45 23.48 -21.74
N ARG A 658 -5.72 23.54 -20.62
CA ARG A 658 -6.18 23.03 -19.32
C ARG A 658 -5.66 23.92 -18.20
N SER A 659 -6.48 24.90 -17.79
CA SER A 659 -6.14 25.79 -16.69
C SER A 659 -6.17 25.08 -15.33
N GLY A 660 -5.38 25.58 -14.37
CA GLY A 660 -5.29 25.05 -13.02
C GLY A 660 -3.86 24.65 -12.62
N THR A 661 -3.56 24.70 -11.33
CA THR A 661 -2.24 24.36 -10.80
C THR A 661 -1.91 22.90 -11.05
N LEU A 662 -0.73 22.63 -11.62
CA LEU A 662 -0.22 21.26 -11.74
C LEU A 662 0.20 20.72 -10.38
N ALA A 663 -0.12 19.46 -10.10
CA ALA A 663 0.31 18.77 -8.89
C ALA A 663 1.66 18.08 -9.14
N PRO A 664 2.79 18.57 -8.61
CA PRO A 664 4.12 18.02 -8.94
C PRO A 664 4.26 16.56 -8.54
N ALA A 665 3.81 16.18 -7.34
CA ALA A 665 3.85 14.80 -6.86
C ALA A 665 3.13 13.84 -7.81
N LEU A 666 1.91 14.19 -8.25
CA LEU A 666 1.14 13.34 -9.15
C LEU A 666 1.73 13.30 -10.55
N SER A 667 2.22 14.44 -11.06
CA SER A 667 2.84 14.54 -12.38
C SER A 667 4.10 13.68 -12.45
N VAL A 668 4.98 13.79 -11.44
CA VAL A 668 6.19 12.99 -11.31
C VAL A 668 5.88 11.51 -11.16
N GLY A 669 4.89 11.16 -10.33
CA GLY A 669 4.46 9.77 -10.20
C GLY A 669 3.97 9.17 -11.51
N PHE A 670 3.21 9.94 -12.29
CA PHE A 670 2.75 9.50 -13.61
C PHE A 670 3.91 9.37 -14.62
N GLY A 671 4.83 10.34 -14.64
CA GLY A 671 6.03 10.26 -15.47
C GLY A 671 6.91 9.06 -15.15
N GLU A 672 7.11 8.75 -13.87
CA GLU A 672 7.86 7.56 -13.43
C GLU A 672 7.15 6.27 -13.82
N ALA A 673 5.81 6.21 -13.69
CA ALA A 673 5.03 5.06 -14.12
C ALA A 673 5.19 4.81 -15.63
N CYS A 674 5.19 5.87 -16.45
CA CYS A 674 5.44 5.77 -17.89
C CYS A 674 6.87 5.31 -18.21
N ARG A 675 7.88 5.80 -17.47
CA ARG A 675 9.28 5.38 -17.64
C ARG A 675 9.43 3.88 -17.37
N ILE A 676 8.89 3.41 -16.25
CA ILE A 676 8.90 2.00 -15.87
C ILE A 676 8.13 1.16 -16.89
N ALA A 677 6.95 1.61 -17.30
CA ALA A 677 6.16 0.89 -18.30
C ALA A 677 6.95 0.75 -19.62
N LYS A 678 7.67 1.78 -20.06
CA LYS A 678 8.51 1.69 -21.26
C LYS A 678 9.62 0.63 -21.14
N GLU A 679 10.22 0.50 -19.96
CA GLU A 679 11.32 -0.45 -19.69
C GLU A 679 10.82 -1.90 -19.50
N GLU A 680 9.67 -2.08 -18.85
CA GLU A 680 9.17 -3.39 -18.43
C GLU A 680 8.07 -3.96 -19.31
N MET A 681 7.51 -3.20 -20.26
CA MET A 681 6.38 -3.61 -21.09
C MET A 681 6.61 -4.96 -21.79
N ASP A 682 7.81 -5.24 -22.30
CA ASP A 682 8.12 -6.53 -22.94
C ASP A 682 8.11 -7.70 -21.96
N TYR A 683 8.62 -7.48 -20.74
CA TYR A 683 8.62 -8.49 -19.69
C TYR A 683 7.20 -8.72 -19.16
N ASP A 684 6.49 -7.65 -18.82
CA ASP A 684 5.13 -7.67 -18.31
C ASP A 684 4.19 -8.32 -19.34
N SER A 685 4.31 -7.99 -20.62
CA SER A 685 3.49 -8.59 -21.69
C SER A 685 3.66 -10.10 -21.77
N LYS A 686 4.91 -10.60 -21.72
CA LYS A 686 5.18 -12.05 -21.77
C LYS A 686 4.65 -12.77 -20.53
N ARG A 687 4.88 -12.20 -19.34
CA ARG A 687 4.43 -12.76 -18.07
C ARG A 687 2.90 -12.78 -17.98
N ILE A 688 2.25 -11.66 -18.29
CA ILE A 688 0.79 -11.54 -18.26
C ILE A 688 0.16 -12.46 -19.30
N LYS A 689 0.74 -12.59 -20.51
CA LYS A 689 0.26 -13.56 -21.52
C LYS A 689 0.28 -14.99 -20.99
N MET A 690 1.38 -15.42 -20.38
CA MET A 690 1.50 -16.75 -19.80
C MET A 690 0.42 -17.01 -18.73
N LEU A 691 0.21 -16.05 -17.82
CA LEU A 691 -0.82 -16.15 -16.78
C LEU A 691 -2.24 -16.15 -17.36
N SER A 692 -2.48 -15.30 -18.35
CA SER A 692 -3.75 -15.20 -19.08
C SER A 692 -4.09 -16.50 -19.80
N ASP A 693 -3.12 -17.09 -20.51
CA ASP A 693 -3.33 -18.36 -21.23
C ASP A 693 -3.65 -19.50 -20.27
N ARG A 694 -2.97 -19.54 -19.11
CA ARG A 694 -3.24 -20.51 -18.06
C ARG A 694 -4.66 -20.34 -17.51
N LEU A 695 -5.04 -19.12 -17.16
CA LEU A 695 -6.38 -18.80 -16.65
C LEU A 695 -7.46 -19.12 -17.70
N LEU A 696 -7.32 -18.58 -18.91
CA LEU A 696 -8.31 -18.72 -19.98
C LEU A 696 -8.50 -20.18 -20.38
N LYS A 697 -7.42 -20.95 -20.56
CA LYS A 697 -7.51 -22.39 -20.86
C LYS A 697 -8.20 -23.17 -19.74
N GLY A 698 -7.92 -22.83 -18.49
CA GLY A 698 -8.57 -23.46 -17.35
C GLY A 698 -10.06 -23.14 -17.27
N LEU A 699 -10.44 -21.87 -17.47
CA LEU A 699 -11.84 -21.44 -17.45
C LEU A 699 -12.65 -22.04 -18.61
N LEU A 700 -12.11 -21.99 -19.83
CA LEU A 700 -12.77 -22.53 -21.03
C LEU A 700 -12.83 -24.07 -21.08
N SER A 701 -12.13 -24.75 -20.17
CA SER A 701 -12.27 -26.22 -20.03
C SER A 701 -13.56 -26.64 -19.34
N MET A 702 -14.30 -25.69 -18.74
CA MET A 702 -15.59 -25.95 -18.10
C MET A 702 -16.72 -25.89 -19.13
N GLU A 703 -17.73 -26.75 -18.94
CA GLU A 703 -18.89 -26.81 -19.83
C GLU A 703 -19.62 -25.47 -19.88
N HIS A 704 -20.15 -25.11 -21.05
CA HIS A 704 -20.93 -23.89 -21.26
C HIS A 704 -20.26 -22.62 -20.72
N THR A 705 -18.99 -22.45 -21.10
CA THR A 705 -18.23 -21.21 -20.86
C THR A 705 -17.82 -20.60 -22.19
N VAL A 706 -17.89 -19.27 -22.29
CA VAL A 706 -17.61 -18.53 -23.52
C VAL A 706 -16.72 -17.33 -23.20
N GLN A 707 -15.65 -17.15 -23.96
CA GLN A 707 -14.86 -15.92 -23.91
C GLN A 707 -15.60 -14.79 -24.62
N ASN A 708 -15.72 -13.64 -23.97
CA ASN A 708 -16.28 -12.44 -24.57
C ASN A 708 -15.17 -11.62 -25.26
N GLY A 709 -15.42 -11.26 -26.53
CA GLY A 709 -14.46 -10.55 -27.38
C GLY A 709 -13.68 -11.47 -28.32
N ASP A 710 -12.74 -10.89 -29.06
CA ASP A 710 -11.97 -11.61 -30.07
C ASP A 710 -10.84 -12.47 -29.43
N PRO A 711 -10.76 -13.77 -29.73
CA PRO A 711 -9.76 -14.66 -29.13
C PRO A 711 -8.34 -14.45 -29.69
N LYS A 712 -8.18 -13.72 -30.80
CA LYS A 712 -6.87 -13.47 -31.44
C LYS A 712 -6.34 -12.09 -31.11
N THR A 713 -7.21 -11.09 -31.07
CA THR A 713 -6.87 -9.67 -30.99
C THR A 713 -7.44 -9.05 -29.72
N PHE A 714 -6.84 -9.41 -28.58
CA PHE A 714 -7.19 -8.86 -27.27
C PHE A 714 -5.94 -8.65 -26.39
N TYR A 715 -6.06 -7.76 -25.41
CA TYR A 715 -5.05 -7.54 -24.39
C TYR A 715 -5.08 -8.68 -23.36
N PRO A 716 -3.98 -9.43 -23.18
CA PRO A 716 -4.00 -10.64 -22.33
C PRO A 716 -4.33 -10.38 -20.86
N GLY A 717 -4.05 -9.19 -20.34
CA GLY A 717 -4.35 -8.87 -18.95
C GLY A 717 -5.84 -8.61 -18.66
N CYS A 718 -6.72 -8.66 -19.66
CA CYS A 718 -8.16 -8.49 -19.53
C CYS A 718 -8.86 -9.73 -20.08
N VAL A 719 -9.19 -10.67 -19.19
CA VAL A 719 -9.90 -11.91 -19.54
C VAL A 719 -11.37 -11.77 -19.15
N ASN A 720 -12.29 -11.94 -20.09
CA ASN A 720 -13.72 -11.85 -19.83
C ASN A 720 -14.41 -13.13 -20.28
N VAL A 721 -15.12 -13.80 -19.36
CA VAL A 721 -15.75 -15.10 -19.61
C VAL A 721 -17.18 -15.09 -19.05
N SER A 722 -18.13 -15.57 -19.86
CA SER A 722 -19.50 -15.87 -19.44
C SER A 722 -19.61 -17.31 -18.95
N PHE A 723 -20.29 -17.50 -17.82
CA PHE A 723 -20.59 -18.81 -17.25
C PHE A 723 -22.09 -19.09 -17.36
N SER A 724 -22.51 -19.80 -18.40
CA SER A 724 -23.94 -20.08 -18.59
C SER A 724 -24.52 -20.86 -17.41
N TYR A 725 -25.82 -20.60 -17.16
CA TYR A 725 -26.65 -21.24 -16.12
C TYR A 725 -26.25 -20.90 -14.68
N VAL A 726 -25.43 -19.86 -14.50
CA VAL A 726 -25.04 -19.31 -13.20
C VAL A 726 -25.41 -17.84 -13.14
N GLU A 727 -26.04 -17.41 -12.06
CA GLU A 727 -26.29 -16.00 -11.80
C GLU A 727 -24.99 -15.28 -11.37
N GLY A 728 -24.64 -14.18 -12.02
CA GLY A 728 -23.36 -13.51 -11.79
C GLY A 728 -23.18 -12.89 -10.41
N GLU A 729 -24.26 -12.37 -9.80
CA GLU A 729 -24.19 -11.83 -8.43
C GLU A 729 -23.89 -12.94 -7.42
N SER A 730 -24.60 -14.06 -7.54
CA SER A 730 -24.36 -15.27 -6.76
C SER A 730 -22.93 -15.78 -6.94
N LEU A 731 -22.37 -15.72 -8.16
CA LEU A 731 -20.97 -16.08 -8.44
C LEU A 731 -19.97 -15.12 -7.78
N LEU A 732 -20.18 -13.81 -7.87
CA LEU A 732 -19.33 -12.81 -7.19
C LEU A 732 -19.40 -12.96 -5.67
N MET A 733 -20.58 -13.25 -5.12
CA MET A 733 -20.75 -13.54 -3.70
C MET A 733 -20.09 -14.84 -3.26
N ALA A 734 -20.00 -15.83 -4.14
CA ALA A 734 -19.31 -17.09 -3.89
C ALA A 734 -17.77 -16.96 -3.97
N LEU A 735 -17.26 -15.97 -4.70
CA LEU A 735 -15.84 -15.68 -4.93
C LEU A 735 -15.33 -14.48 -4.08
N LYS A 736 -15.81 -14.30 -2.85
CA LYS A 736 -15.46 -13.15 -1.97
C LYS A 736 -13.98 -13.05 -1.62
N ASP A 737 -13.26 -14.16 -1.72
CA ASP A 737 -11.82 -14.31 -1.56
C ASP A 737 -11.02 -13.81 -2.79
N ILE A 738 -11.70 -13.42 -3.88
CA ILE A 738 -11.10 -12.90 -5.11
C ILE A 738 -11.81 -11.60 -5.49
N ALA A 739 -11.06 -10.49 -5.52
CA ALA A 739 -11.58 -9.21 -5.98
C ALA A 739 -11.71 -9.22 -7.52
N LEU A 740 -12.95 -9.24 -8.00
CA LEU A 740 -13.35 -9.34 -9.41
C LEU A 740 -14.40 -8.28 -9.74
N SER A 741 -14.72 -8.17 -11.03
CA SER A 741 -15.78 -7.30 -11.55
C SER A 741 -16.68 -8.11 -12.48
N SER A 742 -18.00 -8.07 -12.25
CA SER A 742 -18.96 -8.22 -13.35
C SER A 742 -18.94 -6.92 -14.16
N GLY A 743 -19.26 -6.97 -15.46
CA GLY A 743 -18.99 -5.88 -16.44
C GLY A 743 -19.49 -4.47 -16.11
N SER A 744 -20.22 -4.25 -15.01
CA SER A 744 -20.76 -2.98 -14.54
C SER A 744 -19.85 -2.17 -13.59
N ALA A 745 -18.58 -2.52 -13.37
CA ALA A 745 -17.74 -1.89 -12.32
C ALA A 745 -17.61 -0.34 -12.34
N CYS A 746 -18.05 0.35 -13.39
CA CYS A 746 -18.10 1.82 -13.43
C CYS A 746 -19.51 2.42 -13.23
N THR A 747 -20.56 1.62 -13.07
CA THR A 747 -21.92 2.04 -12.75
C THR A 747 -22.27 1.60 -11.34
N SER A 748 -21.83 2.37 -10.35
CA SER A 748 -21.99 2.07 -8.91
C SER A 748 -23.45 2.11 -8.39
N ALA A 749 -24.46 2.14 -9.25
CA ALA A 749 -25.84 2.43 -8.86
C ALA A 749 -26.95 1.69 -9.64
N SER A 750 -26.67 1.01 -10.75
CA SER A 750 -27.72 0.30 -11.52
C SER A 750 -27.36 -1.16 -11.75
N LEU A 751 -28.34 -2.03 -11.53
CA LEU A 751 -28.28 -3.49 -11.72
C LEU A 751 -28.32 -3.89 -13.21
N GLU A 752 -28.06 -2.96 -14.13
CA GLU A 752 -28.22 -3.22 -15.56
C GLU A 752 -27.08 -4.09 -16.12
N PRO A 753 -27.37 -4.99 -17.07
CA PRO A 753 -26.36 -5.78 -17.74
C PRO A 753 -25.40 -4.88 -18.52
N SER A 754 -24.16 -5.36 -18.66
CA SER A 754 -23.10 -4.65 -19.41
C SER A 754 -23.62 -4.24 -20.79
N TYR A 755 -23.58 -2.92 -21.05
CA TYR A 755 -23.92 -2.37 -22.37
C TYR A 755 -22.90 -2.78 -23.44
N VAL A 756 -21.66 -3.11 -23.05
CA VAL A 756 -20.64 -3.65 -23.95
C VAL A 756 -21.03 -5.04 -24.41
N LEU A 757 -21.39 -5.94 -23.48
CA LEU A 757 -21.81 -7.31 -23.83
C LEU A 757 -23.12 -7.32 -24.63
N ARG A 758 -24.08 -6.46 -24.30
CA ARG A 758 -25.28 -6.26 -25.13
C ARG A 758 -24.94 -5.80 -26.55
N ALA A 759 -23.95 -4.92 -26.72
CA ALA A 759 -23.50 -4.49 -28.05
C ALA A 759 -22.83 -5.60 -28.87
N LEU A 760 -22.31 -6.66 -28.22
CA LEU A 760 -21.82 -7.87 -28.90
C LEU A 760 -22.97 -8.80 -29.35
N GLY A 761 -24.20 -8.56 -28.88
CA GLY A 761 -25.34 -9.44 -29.09
C GLY A 761 -25.50 -10.53 -28.03
N SER A 762 -24.81 -10.43 -26.88
CA SER A 762 -25.04 -11.34 -25.75
C SER A 762 -26.44 -11.13 -25.18
N SER A 763 -27.11 -12.23 -24.77
CA SER A 763 -28.35 -12.15 -24.00
C SER A 763 -28.11 -11.48 -22.65
N ASP A 764 -29.16 -10.91 -22.06
CA ASP A 764 -29.06 -10.26 -20.74
C ASP A 764 -28.59 -11.27 -19.67
N GLU A 765 -29.07 -12.51 -19.72
CA GLU A 765 -28.63 -13.61 -18.86
C GLU A 765 -27.12 -13.91 -19.00
N SER A 766 -26.62 -13.98 -20.24
CA SER A 766 -25.19 -14.18 -20.50
C SER A 766 -24.37 -12.98 -20.03
N ALA A 767 -24.89 -11.76 -20.20
CA ALA A 767 -24.22 -10.54 -19.77
C ALA A 767 -24.13 -10.46 -18.23
N HIS A 768 -25.18 -10.88 -17.51
CA HIS A 768 -25.18 -10.97 -16.05
C HIS A 768 -24.22 -12.03 -15.52
N SER A 769 -24.09 -13.16 -16.21
CA SER A 769 -23.21 -14.27 -15.84
C SER A 769 -21.74 -14.10 -16.28
N SER A 770 -21.35 -12.90 -16.69
CA SER A 770 -20.01 -12.60 -17.18
C SER A 770 -19.10 -11.98 -16.12
N ILE A 771 -17.88 -12.51 -16.02
CA ILE A 771 -16.87 -12.04 -15.07
C ILE A 771 -15.63 -11.58 -15.83
N ARG A 772 -15.11 -10.41 -15.44
CA ARG A 772 -13.84 -9.87 -15.89
C ARG A 772 -12.75 -10.16 -14.86
N PHE A 773 -11.70 -10.82 -15.32
CA PHE A 773 -10.47 -11.10 -14.59
C PHE A 773 -9.36 -10.20 -15.11
N GLY A 774 -8.82 -9.37 -14.22
CA GLY A 774 -7.78 -8.40 -14.50
C GLY A 774 -6.42 -8.80 -13.96
N ILE A 775 -5.52 -9.22 -14.85
CA ILE A 775 -4.17 -9.67 -14.52
C ILE A 775 -3.18 -8.49 -14.66
N GLY A 776 -2.25 -8.38 -13.71
CA GLY A 776 -1.24 -7.32 -13.70
C GLY A 776 0.15 -7.82 -13.31
N ARG A 777 1.05 -6.85 -13.08
CA ARG A 777 2.48 -7.05 -12.80
C ARG A 777 2.74 -7.91 -11.57
N PHE A 778 1.94 -7.70 -10.54
CA PHE A 778 2.10 -8.37 -9.25
C PHE A 778 1.32 -9.69 -9.14
N THR A 779 0.52 -10.05 -10.15
CA THR A 779 -0.20 -11.33 -10.17
C THR A 779 0.79 -12.49 -10.29
N THR A 780 0.54 -13.56 -9.56
CA THR A 780 1.39 -14.75 -9.44
C THR A 780 0.72 -15.99 -10.02
N GLU A 781 1.52 -17.00 -10.37
CA GLU A 781 1.01 -18.29 -10.85
C GLU A 781 0.19 -19.01 -9.78
N SER A 782 0.59 -18.92 -8.52
CA SER A 782 -0.14 -19.48 -7.38
C SER A 782 -1.52 -18.85 -7.20
N GLU A 783 -1.65 -17.54 -7.42
CA GLU A 783 -2.96 -16.87 -7.38
C GLU A 783 -3.85 -17.35 -8.53
N ILE A 784 -3.31 -17.50 -9.75
CA ILE A 784 -4.07 -18.04 -10.90
C ILE A 784 -4.54 -19.47 -10.63
N ASP A 785 -3.69 -20.31 -10.05
CA ASP A 785 -4.03 -21.70 -9.71
C ASP A 785 -5.14 -21.79 -8.67
N TYR A 786 -5.06 -20.94 -7.65
CA TYR A 786 -6.11 -20.81 -6.65
C TYR A 786 -7.43 -20.36 -7.29
N VAL A 787 -7.39 -19.30 -8.11
CA VAL A 787 -8.57 -18.75 -8.78
C VAL A 787 -9.23 -19.79 -9.67
N LEU A 788 -8.46 -20.55 -10.45
CA LEU A 788 -9.00 -21.62 -11.29
C LEU A 788 -9.72 -22.70 -10.46
N LYS A 789 -9.12 -23.13 -9.36
CA LYS A 789 -9.72 -24.10 -8.45
C LYS A 789 -11.02 -23.55 -7.85
N ALA A 790 -10.96 -22.35 -7.28
CA ALA A 790 -12.10 -21.69 -6.64
C ALA A 790 -13.25 -21.49 -7.63
N VAL A 791 -13.00 -20.90 -8.81
CA VAL A 791 -14.03 -20.68 -9.83
C VAL A 791 -14.67 -22.00 -10.25
N LYS A 792 -13.89 -23.06 -10.49
CA LYS A 792 -14.43 -24.36 -10.88
C LYS A 792 -15.34 -24.96 -9.81
N GLU A 793 -14.91 -24.92 -8.55
CA GLU A 793 -15.70 -25.41 -7.42
C GLU A 793 -16.99 -24.60 -7.25
N ARG A 794 -16.93 -23.25 -7.32
CA ARG A 794 -18.09 -22.37 -7.16
C ARG A 794 -19.09 -22.48 -8.30
N VAL A 795 -18.63 -22.50 -9.54
CA VAL A 795 -19.49 -22.62 -10.72
C VAL A 795 -20.20 -23.97 -10.69
N THR A 796 -19.49 -25.06 -10.36
CA THR A 796 -20.11 -26.39 -10.24
C THR A 796 -21.18 -26.40 -9.16
N PHE A 797 -20.87 -25.86 -7.97
CA PHE A 797 -21.83 -25.77 -6.87
C PHE A 797 -23.07 -24.94 -7.21
N LEU A 798 -22.90 -23.78 -7.85
CA LEU A 798 -24.02 -22.93 -8.25
C LEU A 798 -24.88 -23.55 -9.34
N ARG A 799 -24.28 -24.34 -10.25
CA ARG A 799 -25.02 -25.10 -11.26
C ARG A 799 -25.87 -26.20 -10.65
N GLU A 800 -25.39 -26.89 -9.62
CA GLU A 800 -26.18 -27.90 -8.89
C GLU A 800 -27.44 -27.33 -8.22
N LEU A 801 -27.44 -26.02 -7.94
CA LEU A 801 -28.59 -25.30 -7.36
C LEU A 801 -29.47 -24.61 -8.41
N SER A 802 -29.06 -24.60 -9.68
CA SER A 802 -29.70 -23.84 -10.75
C SER A 802 -30.77 -24.67 -11.47
N PRO A 803 -32.06 -24.27 -11.44
CA PRO A 803 -33.12 -24.98 -12.17
C PRO A 803 -32.87 -25.00 -13.69
N LEU A 804 -32.22 -23.96 -14.22
CA LEU A 804 -31.84 -23.87 -15.64
C LEU A 804 -30.82 -24.95 -16.02
N TRP A 805 -29.94 -25.32 -15.08
CA TRP A 805 -28.95 -26.36 -15.32
C TRP A 805 -29.58 -27.76 -15.32
N GLU A 806 -30.53 -28.01 -14.43
CA GLU A 806 -31.28 -29.28 -14.38
C GLU A 806 -32.02 -29.54 -15.70
N LEU A 807 -32.75 -28.54 -16.21
CA LEU A 807 -33.46 -28.63 -17.48
C LEU A 807 -32.54 -28.92 -18.68
N VAL A 808 -31.34 -28.31 -18.70
CA VAL A 808 -30.36 -28.55 -19.77
C VAL A 808 -29.76 -29.95 -19.67
N GLN A 809 -29.53 -30.47 -18.46
CA GLN A 809 -29.08 -31.85 -18.24
C GLN A 809 -30.15 -32.87 -18.65
N GLU A 810 -31.43 -32.52 -18.53
CA GLU A 810 -32.56 -33.32 -19.03
C GLU A 810 -32.77 -33.20 -20.56
N GLY A 811 -32.01 -32.35 -21.24
CA GLY A 811 -32.06 -32.15 -22.69
C GLY A 811 -33.15 -31.20 -23.19
N VAL A 812 -33.70 -30.36 -22.31
CA VAL A 812 -34.72 -29.36 -22.66
C VAL A 812 -34.07 -28.12 -23.28
N ASP A 813 -34.56 -27.69 -24.45
CA ASP A 813 -34.14 -26.43 -25.07
C ASP A 813 -34.83 -25.25 -24.37
N LEU A 814 -34.05 -24.43 -23.66
CA LEU A 814 -34.55 -23.28 -22.91
C LEU A 814 -35.27 -22.24 -23.79
N ASN A 815 -34.99 -22.20 -25.09
CA ASN A 815 -35.68 -21.29 -26.03
C ASN A 815 -37.13 -21.71 -26.31
N THR A 816 -37.51 -22.94 -25.94
CA THR A 816 -38.87 -23.47 -26.12
C THR A 816 -39.77 -23.21 -24.91
N ILE A 817 -39.20 -22.74 -23.80
CA ILE A 817 -39.92 -22.44 -22.55
C ILE A 817 -40.49 -21.02 -22.63
N GLN A 818 -41.81 -20.87 -22.43
CA GLN A 818 -42.46 -19.57 -22.29
C GLN A 818 -42.26 -19.03 -20.87
N TRP A 819 -41.28 -18.15 -20.71
CA TRP A 819 -41.04 -17.44 -19.45
C TRP A 819 -42.11 -16.37 -19.22
N SER A 820 -42.60 -16.24 -17.99
CA SER A 820 -43.49 -15.14 -17.61
C SER A 820 -42.71 -13.82 -17.68
N GLN A 821 -43.14 -12.90 -18.57
CA GLN A 821 -42.54 -11.57 -18.70
C GLN A 821 -42.65 -10.82 -17.36
N HIS A 822 -41.51 -10.34 -16.84
CA HIS A 822 -41.45 -9.37 -15.74
C HIS A 822 -41.08 -7.99 -16.28
#